data_AF-L7FP53-F1
#
_entry.id   AF-L7FP53-F1
#
_cell.length_a   1.000
_cell.length_b   1.000
_cell.length_c   1.000
_cell.angle_alpha   90.00
_cell.angle_beta   90.00
_cell.angle_gamma   90.00
#
_symmetry.space_group_name_H-M   'P 1'
#
loop_
_entity.id
_entity.type
_entity.pdbx_description
1 polymer ?
#
loop_
_entity_poly.entity_id
_entity_poly.type
_entity_poly.pdbx_seq_one_letter_code
_entity_poly.pdbx_strand_id
1 'polypeptide(L)'
;MAFAYLTLTNATFGDSLKVIEDYAFYVSHFTSFDLANVEYIGNSAFEASSFLQYITGGYSLKSVGDNAFYSTPITSLCKGNDDINYCENLTYIGDHAFEMSFLPNFKLSYSPSLHVGISAFANIFQLEMFDMSGYHTITKEMFVYCNNLKQIKNSEKVTSIENQAIDNTAVTVLSVGQLSYVGFALSAIETLFYYGTSEPILGKDYTTPTNMKVYVTDKYNTVNDQFTGLATTVVNCNNNQKVDLTDLSCKSCEDGLSTIEGLSMECTVNTSTCNGMYKGCALNACTEFQCLKCEKGKYFDFDTKKCIETCDTANGFHLLFDQITCVKCPENCNKCTESSEENPSSKYTCIECKGGYTKTSKGMCTTSTQCNSTSNEVIIENGTCTLCNELIAGCQTCSDKTTCTKCSGKYRYNSDKKLECLTSCVNYYEVAGTNMCVDDCDNVTQYKDSEKAICFDYPKSCVIYNTSDLLNEQIRCSKCASKYYLTYDTKECVDQCSVDYEQVEPNGNEDGKCNQIVCDDTNCENCTSQSKNICMKCKSPYYLYLNEDRSTKCESTCTKDTHFEKTNNDVLYCKMCSDLTDGIEKCIKCSINENEKKCNTCETGYYVQPNSLNECKTTCPTGYKIGDNGDCEKCADNCISCDTNGKGKCDKCVSSYYLLENTLTCSSTCDIEKGYFKNETVTDNLKCNKCDEYCDQCASKSECLHCEYGAFLFENKCIGTCPVGYFENVRQCSKCKDGNTYKTPCYSDDKECNKCATPSQDASLLLEISIVFLLLFFIF
;
A
#
# COMPACT_ATOMS: atom_id res chain seq x y z
N MET A 1 -20.08 5.93 2.94
CA MET A 1 -20.59 5.11 4.08
C MET A 1 -22.12 5.12 4.23
N ALA A 2 -22.92 4.95 3.16
CA ALA A 2 -24.38 5.01 3.29
C ALA A 2 -25.00 3.74 3.93
N PHE A 3 -24.45 2.57 3.63
CA PHE A 3 -24.93 1.24 4.08
C PHE A 3 -23.80 0.40 4.70
N ALA A 4 -22.73 1.05 5.16
CA ALA A 4 -21.60 0.37 5.81
C ALA A 4 -22.04 -0.31 7.12
N TYR A 5 -21.48 -1.48 7.41
CA TYR A 5 -21.74 -2.29 8.61
C TYR A 5 -23.19 -2.72 8.81
N LEU A 6 -24.03 -2.63 7.78
CA LEU A 6 -25.42 -3.04 7.88
C LEU A 6 -25.55 -4.56 7.69
N THR A 7 -26.45 -5.15 8.48
CA THR A 7 -26.84 -6.56 8.39
C THR A 7 -27.90 -6.83 7.32
N LEU A 8 -28.19 -5.82 6.48
CA LEU A 8 -29.14 -5.92 5.39
C LEU A 8 -28.61 -6.91 4.33
N THR A 9 -29.44 -7.88 3.96
CA THR A 9 -29.06 -8.95 3.02
C THR A 9 -29.50 -8.70 1.59
N ASN A 10 -30.46 -7.79 1.38
CA ASN A 10 -30.96 -7.38 0.07
C ASN A 10 -31.45 -5.93 0.09
N ALA A 11 -31.37 -5.29 -1.07
CA ALA A 11 -31.93 -3.97 -1.35
C ALA A 11 -32.17 -3.90 -2.86
N THR A 12 -33.15 -3.12 -3.28
CA THR A 12 -33.41 -2.85 -4.70
C THR A 12 -33.09 -1.39 -4.97
N PHE A 13 -32.29 -1.15 -6.00
CA PHE A 13 -31.90 0.19 -6.43
C PHE A 13 -32.58 0.50 -7.77
N GLY A 14 -33.05 1.73 -7.94
CA GLY A 14 -33.69 2.15 -9.18
C GLY A 14 -32.68 2.34 -10.32
N ASP A 15 -33.20 2.46 -11.56
CA ASP A 15 -32.39 2.59 -12.78
C ASP A 15 -31.48 3.83 -12.82
N SER A 16 -31.70 4.78 -11.91
CA SER A 16 -30.89 6.00 -11.78
C SER A 16 -29.57 5.80 -11.01
N LEU A 17 -29.32 4.64 -10.40
CA LEU A 17 -28.08 4.39 -9.65
C LEU A 17 -26.90 4.24 -10.63
N LYS A 18 -26.09 5.29 -10.75
CA LYS A 18 -24.91 5.35 -11.63
C LYS A 18 -23.58 5.21 -10.89
N VAL A 19 -23.54 5.64 -9.63
CA VAL A 19 -22.30 5.72 -8.84
C VAL A 19 -22.55 5.06 -7.50
N ILE A 20 -21.63 4.19 -7.10
CA ILE A 20 -21.52 3.67 -5.74
C ILE A 20 -20.33 4.41 -5.12
N GLU A 21 -20.61 5.29 -4.16
CA GLU A 21 -19.60 6.11 -3.50
C GLU A 21 -18.66 5.27 -2.61
N ASP A 22 -17.57 5.90 -2.17
CA ASP A 22 -16.59 5.29 -1.27
C ASP A 22 -17.25 4.74 0.00
N TYR A 23 -16.83 3.54 0.40
CA TYR A 23 -17.31 2.81 1.57
C TYR A 23 -18.85 2.64 1.61
N ALA A 24 -19.57 2.71 0.48
CA ALA A 24 -21.03 2.68 0.49
C ALA A 24 -21.60 1.41 1.14
N PHE A 25 -20.99 0.25 0.91
CA PHE A 25 -21.40 -1.07 1.38
C PHE A 25 -20.25 -1.80 2.12
N TYR A 26 -19.33 -1.05 2.73
CA TYR A 26 -18.21 -1.59 3.50
C TYR A 26 -18.70 -2.54 4.61
N VAL A 27 -18.15 -3.76 4.68
CA VAL A 27 -18.51 -4.81 5.66
C VAL A 27 -20.03 -5.02 5.72
N SER A 28 -20.66 -5.16 4.55
CA SER A 28 -22.11 -5.37 4.45
C SER A 28 -22.46 -6.86 4.35
N HIS A 29 -23.71 -7.20 4.65
CA HIS A 29 -24.23 -8.58 4.64
C HIS A 29 -25.02 -8.93 3.37
N PHE A 30 -24.90 -8.13 2.31
CA PHE A 30 -25.53 -8.45 1.02
C PHE A 30 -24.98 -9.76 0.49
N THR A 31 -25.87 -10.66 0.06
CA THR A 31 -25.45 -11.90 -0.60
C THR A 31 -25.31 -11.74 -2.11
N SER A 32 -26.02 -10.76 -2.66
CA SER A 32 -25.98 -10.38 -4.07
C SER A 32 -26.17 -8.89 -4.25
N PHE A 33 -25.63 -8.35 -5.35
CA PHE A 33 -25.80 -6.96 -5.74
C PHE A 33 -26.02 -6.84 -7.26
N ASP A 34 -26.92 -5.97 -7.69
CA ASP A 34 -27.17 -5.69 -9.11
C ASP A 34 -26.50 -4.38 -9.53
N LEU A 35 -25.59 -4.48 -10.49
CA LEU A 35 -24.84 -3.36 -11.08
C LEU A 35 -25.34 -2.97 -12.47
N ALA A 36 -26.55 -3.37 -12.89
CA ALA A 36 -27.06 -3.16 -14.25
C ALA A 36 -26.78 -1.76 -14.85
N ASN A 37 -26.99 -0.71 -14.06
CA ASN A 37 -26.84 0.69 -14.49
C ASN A 37 -25.61 1.40 -13.91
N VAL A 38 -24.84 0.73 -13.05
CA VAL A 38 -23.70 1.33 -12.34
C VAL A 38 -22.53 1.51 -13.29
N GLU A 39 -21.97 2.72 -13.30
CA GLU A 39 -20.81 3.10 -14.13
C GLU A 39 -19.53 3.25 -13.29
N TYR A 40 -19.65 3.60 -12.00
CA TYR A 40 -18.51 3.87 -11.12
C TYR A 40 -18.71 3.23 -9.75
N ILE A 41 -17.68 2.52 -9.28
CA ILE A 41 -17.60 1.99 -7.92
C ILE A 41 -16.41 2.65 -7.24
N GLY A 42 -16.67 3.35 -6.14
CA GLY A 42 -15.69 4.05 -5.34
C GLY A 42 -14.80 3.13 -4.51
N ASN A 43 -13.87 3.75 -3.81
CA ASN A 43 -12.87 3.08 -3.00
C ASN A 43 -13.51 2.35 -1.82
N SER A 44 -13.05 1.13 -1.55
CA SER A 44 -13.53 0.28 -0.45
C SER A 44 -15.05 0.07 -0.43
N ALA A 45 -15.74 0.26 -1.57
CA ALA A 45 -17.20 0.30 -1.62
C ALA A 45 -17.85 -0.97 -1.07
N PHE A 46 -17.29 -2.16 -1.32
CA PHE A 46 -17.76 -3.45 -0.84
C PHE A 46 -16.71 -4.20 0.00
N GLU A 47 -15.64 -3.53 0.41
CA GLU A 47 -14.53 -4.15 1.14
C GLU A 47 -15.02 -4.95 2.36
N ALA A 48 -14.46 -6.15 2.52
CA ALA A 48 -14.75 -7.10 3.59
C ALA A 48 -16.25 -7.47 3.73
N SER A 49 -17.04 -7.34 2.65
CA SER A 49 -18.42 -7.83 2.59
C SER A 49 -18.45 -9.35 2.39
N SER A 50 -18.15 -10.08 3.46
CA SER A 50 -17.90 -11.53 3.47
C SER A 50 -19.07 -12.42 3.03
N PHE A 51 -20.27 -11.86 2.82
CA PHE A 51 -21.44 -12.58 2.32
C PHE A 51 -21.70 -12.36 0.82
N LEU A 52 -21.06 -11.36 0.20
CA LEU A 52 -21.35 -10.94 -1.17
C LEU A 52 -20.70 -11.88 -2.18
N GLN A 53 -21.50 -12.78 -2.73
CA GLN A 53 -21.03 -13.84 -3.64
C GLN A 53 -21.40 -13.59 -5.10
N TYR A 54 -22.55 -12.97 -5.34
CA TYR A 54 -23.14 -12.84 -6.67
C TYR A 54 -23.29 -11.38 -7.08
N ILE A 55 -22.58 -10.98 -8.14
CA ILE A 55 -22.83 -9.69 -8.79
C ILE A 55 -23.55 -9.96 -10.10
N THR A 56 -24.68 -9.29 -10.29
CA THR A 56 -25.46 -9.31 -11.53
C THR A 56 -25.31 -7.98 -12.25
N GLY A 57 -25.50 -7.97 -13.58
CA GLY A 57 -25.30 -6.76 -14.38
C GLY A 57 -23.82 -6.33 -14.46
N GLY A 58 -23.56 -5.02 -14.47
CA GLY A 58 -22.21 -4.45 -14.50
C GLY A 58 -21.66 -4.14 -15.90
N TYR A 59 -22.40 -4.41 -16.97
CA TYR A 59 -21.93 -4.15 -18.35
C TYR A 59 -21.65 -2.66 -18.65
N SER A 60 -22.24 -1.75 -17.86
CA SER A 60 -22.01 -0.30 -17.96
C SER A 60 -20.80 0.19 -17.16
N LEU A 61 -20.15 -0.69 -16.40
CA LEU A 61 -19.09 -0.34 -15.45
C LEU A 61 -17.85 0.18 -16.19
N LYS A 62 -17.40 1.37 -15.81
CA LYS A 62 -16.23 2.07 -16.37
C LYS A 62 -15.05 2.10 -15.40
N SER A 63 -15.32 2.06 -14.10
CA SER A 63 -14.28 2.18 -13.08
C SER A 63 -14.64 1.40 -11.82
N VAL A 64 -13.64 0.71 -11.28
CA VAL A 64 -13.63 0.07 -9.96
C VAL A 64 -12.47 0.68 -9.18
N GLY A 65 -12.76 1.34 -8.06
CA GLY A 65 -11.79 2.00 -7.21
C GLY A 65 -10.92 1.05 -6.39
N ASP A 66 -10.02 1.63 -5.61
CA ASP A 66 -9.06 0.91 -4.78
C ASP A 66 -9.79 0.11 -3.70
N ASN A 67 -9.36 -1.12 -3.43
CA ASN A 67 -9.94 -2.03 -2.45
C ASN A 67 -11.45 -2.29 -2.61
N ALA A 68 -12.07 -1.92 -3.74
CA ALA A 68 -13.52 -1.90 -3.88
C ALA A 68 -14.20 -3.24 -3.53
N PHE A 69 -13.56 -4.37 -3.86
CA PHE A 69 -13.99 -5.73 -3.51
C PHE A 69 -12.90 -6.50 -2.74
N TYR A 70 -12.02 -5.80 -2.03
CA TYR A 70 -10.99 -6.44 -1.20
C TYR A 70 -11.64 -7.36 -0.18
N SER A 71 -11.13 -8.60 -0.06
CA SER A 71 -11.64 -9.62 0.89
C SER A 71 -13.15 -9.88 0.74
N THR A 72 -13.62 -9.93 -0.50
CA THR A 72 -15.04 -10.16 -0.84
C THR A 72 -15.19 -11.43 -1.68
N PRO A 73 -16.02 -12.42 -1.31
CA PRO A 73 -16.07 -13.72 -1.99
C PRO A 73 -16.88 -13.69 -3.29
N ILE A 74 -16.79 -12.61 -4.08
CA ILE A 74 -17.46 -12.52 -5.37
C ILE A 74 -16.91 -13.58 -6.31
N THR A 75 -17.82 -14.29 -6.98
CA THR A 75 -17.51 -15.33 -7.97
C THR A 75 -17.83 -14.88 -9.40
N SER A 76 -18.54 -13.76 -9.53
CA SER A 76 -18.98 -13.20 -10.79
C SER A 76 -18.91 -11.68 -10.80
N LEU A 77 -18.55 -11.10 -11.94
CA LEU A 77 -18.64 -9.67 -12.25
C LEU A 77 -18.80 -9.51 -13.77
N CYS A 78 -19.82 -8.76 -14.22
CA CYS A 78 -20.13 -8.59 -15.65
C CYS A 78 -20.26 -9.93 -16.40
N LYS A 79 -20.78 -10.96 -15.71
CA LYS A 79 -20.82 -12.32 -16.24
C LYS A 79 -21.98 -12.48 -17.22
N GLY A 80 -21.65 -12.68 -18.50
CA GLY A 80 -22.59 -13.00 -19.57
C GLY A 80 -22.88 -14.50 -19.71
N ASN A 81 -23.28 -14.93 -20.91
CA ASN A 81 -23.58 -16.34 -21.19
C ASN A 81 -22.33 -17.24 -21.29
N ASP A 82 -21.14 -16.66 -21.53
CA ASP A 82 -19.92 -17.39 -21.88
C ASP A 82 -19.07 -17.81 -20.66
N ASP A 83 -19.68 -17.89 -19.47
CA ASP A 83 -19.06 -18.26 -18.18
C ASP A 83 -17.80 -17.46 -17.75
N ILE A 84 -17.43 -16.43 -18.50
CA ILE A 84 -16.28 -15.56 -18.25
C ILE A 84 -16.69 -14.22 -17.61
N ASN A 85 -15.89 -13.72 -16.67
CA ASN A 85 -16.06 -12.38 -16.10
C ASN A 85 -15.44 -11.35 -17.03
N TYR A 86 -16.28 -10.55 -17.69
CA TYR A 86 -15.84 -9.60 -18.72
C TYR A 86 -16.67 -8.32 -18.72
N CYS A 87 -16.05 -7.23 -18.27
CA CYS A 87 -16.65 -5.89 -18.27
C CYS A 87 -16.16 -5.08 -19.48
N GLU A 88 -16.91 -5.09 -20.59
CA GLU A 88 -16.49 -4.49 -21.88
C GLU A 88 -16.04 -3.02 -21.77
N ASN A 89 -16.70 -2.21 -20.93
CA ASN A 89 -16.46 -0.77 -20.82
C ASN A 89 -15.49 -0.37 -19.70
N LEU A 90 -14.95 -1.32 -18.94
CA LEU A 90 -14.16 -1.05 -17.73
C LEU A 90 -12.79 -0.49 -18.11
N THR A 91 -12.47 0.77 -17.82
CA THR A 91 -11.18 1.39 -18.17
C THR A 91 -10.27 1.64 -16.97
N TYR A 92 -10.72 1.37 -15.75
CA TYR A 92 -9.95 1.60 -14.54
C TYR A 92 -10.24 0.54 -13.48
N ILE A 93 -9.19 -0.12 -13.02
CA ILE A 93 -9.21 -1.06 -11.90
C ILE A 93 -8.16 -0.57 -10.90
N GLY A 94 -8.60 -0.17 -9.72
CA GLY A 94 -7.74 0.37 -8.67
C GLY A 94 -6.82 -0.67 -8.02
N ASP A 95 -5.98 -0.18 -7.12
CA ASP A 95 -5.08 -1.01 -6.33
C ASP A 95 -5.89 -1.95 -5.42
N HIS A 96 -5.48 -3.22 -5.32
CA HIS A 96 -6.14 -4.23 -4.48
C HIS A 96 -7.65 -4.44 -4.76
N ALA A 97 -8.17 -3.95 -5.90
CA ALA A 97 -9.60 -3.88 -6.18
C ALA A 97 -10.35 -5.21 -6.02
N PHE A 98 -9.74 -6.33 -6.44
CA PHE A 98 -10.30 -7.68 -6.34
C PHE A 98 -9.42 -8.63 -5.52
N GLU A 99 -8.49 -8.09 -4.72
CA GLU A 99 -7.61 -8.92 -3.90
C GLU A 99 -8.43 -9.75 -2.88
N MET A 100 -8.02 -11.01 -2.70
CA MET A 100 -8.72 -11.99 -1.84
C MET A 100 -10.19 -12.25 -2.27
N SER A 101 -10.53 -11.96 -3.53
CA SER A 101 -11.82 -12.37 -4.12
C SER A 101 -11.83 -13.82 -4.59
N PHE A 102 -12.99 -14.31 -5.04
CA PHE A 102 -13.20 -15.71 -5.44
C PHE A 102 -13.49 -15.83 -6.95
N LEU A 103 -13.03 -14.87 -7.75
CA LEU A 103 -13.21 -14.89 -9.21
C LEU A 103 -12.48 -16.10 -9.82
N PRO A 104 -13.17 -17.00 -10.54
CA PRO A 104 -12.54 -18.19 -11.13
C PRO A 104 -11.76 -17.86 -12.40
N ASN A 105 -12.16 -16.80 -13.08
CA ASN A 105 -11.54 -16.29 -14.30
C ASN A 105 -11.80 -14.79 -14.43
N PHE A 106 -11.01 -14.11 -15.25
CA PHE A 106 -11.26 -12.71 -15.59
C PHE A 106 -10.69 -12.36 -16.97
N LYS A 107 -11.43 -11.58 -17.76
CA LYS A 107 -10.98 -10.99 -19.03
C LYS A 107 -10.97 -9.48 -18.92
N LEU A 108 -9.81 -8.87 -19.17
CA LEU A 108 -9.68 -7.42 -19.22
C LEU A 108 -10.49 -6.83 -20.38
N SER A 109 -10.92 -5.58 -20.23
CA SER A 109 -11.51 -4.84 -21.34
C SER A 109 -10.43 -4.52 -22.38
N TYR A 110 -10.84 -4.37 -23.63
CA TYR A 110 -9.95 -3.87 -24.67
C TYR A 110 -10.04 -2.34 -24.71
N SER A 111 -9.11 -1.66 -24.03
CA SER A 111 -9.01 -0.20 -24.09
C SER A 111 -7.56 0.29 -24.04
N PRO A 112 -7.14 1.21 -24.94
CA PRO A 112 -5.83 1.86 -24.86
C PRO A 112 -5.61 2.66 -23.58
N SER A 113 -6.69 3.07 -22.91
CA SER A 113 -6.66 3.84 -21.66
C SER A 113 -6.96 2.99 -20.43
N LEU A 114 -6.97 1.66 -20.55
CA LEU A 114 -7.17 0.76 -19.41
C LEU A 114 -6.04 0.99 -18.39
N HIS A 115 -6.41 1.19 -17.14
CA HIS A 115 -5.51 1.17 -16.00
C HIS A 115 -5.83 -0.03 -15.13
N VAL A 116 -4.79 -0.73 -14.68
CA VAL A 116 -4.87 -1.79 -13.68
C VAL A 116 -3.88 -1.46 -12.58
N GLY A 117 -4.35 -1.43 -11.33
CA GLY A 117 -3.56 -1.11 -10.15
C GLY A 117 -2.62 -2.24 -9.70
N ILE A 118 -1.86 -1.93 -8.66
CA ILE A 118 -0.99 -2.85 -7.92
C ILE A 118 -1.86 -3.87 -7.18
N SER A 119 -1.46 -5.15 -7.22
CA SER A 119 -2.14 -6.24 -6.50
C SER A 119 -3.63 -6.38 -6.80
N ALA A 120 -4.12 -5.81 -7.91
CA ALA A 120 -5.55 -5.75 -8.22
C ALA A 120 -6.24 -7.12 -8.23
N PHE A 121 -5.51 -8.20 -8.50
CA PHE A 121 -5.99 -9.58 -8.53
C PHE A 121 -5.15 -10.52 -7.63
N ALA A 122 -4.52 -9.98 -6.58
CA ALA A 122 -3.69 -10.76 -5.66
C ALA A 122 -4.53 -11.71 -4.79
N ASN A 123 -3.92 -12.79 -4.30
CA ASN A 123 -4.52 -13.72 -3.34
C ASN A 123 -5.88 -14.31 -3.77
N ILE A 124 -6.20 -14.35 -5.07
CA ILE A 124 -7.41 -14.98 -5.61
C ILE A 124 -7.13 -16.48 -5.79
N PHE A 125 -7.33 -17.27 -4.73
CA PHE A 125 -7.04 -18.70 -4.76
C PHE A 125 -7.90 -19.50 -5.74
N GLN A 126 -9.03 -18.96 -6.20
CA GLN A 126 -9.91 -19.62 -7.18
C GLN A 126 -9.57 -19.26 -8.63
N LEU A 127 -8.70 -18.28 -8.87
CA LEU A 127 -8.39 -17.82 -10.22
C LEU A 127 -7.62 -18.91 -10.98
N GLU A 128 -8.22 -19.45 -12.04
CA GLU A 128 -7.59 -20.49 -12.87
C GLU A 128 -7.02 -19.95 -14.17
N MET A 129 -7.67 -18.92 -14.73
CA MET A 129 -7.32 -18.31 -16.01
C MET A 129 -7.54 -16.80 -16.00
N PHE A 130 -6.58 -16.06 -16.53
CA PHE A 130 -6.68 -14.62 -16.73
C PHE A 130 -6.41 -14.26 -18.19
N ASP A 131 -7.30 -13.50 -18.81
CA ASP A 131 -7.15 -13.03 -20.19
C ASP A 131 -6.78 -11.55 -20.20
N MET A 132 -5.52 -11.27 -20.58
CA MET A 132 -4.96 -9.91 -20.60
C MET A 132 -5.56 -9.04 -21.69
N SER A 133 -6.25 -9.61 -22.69
CA SER A 133 -6.82 -8.89 -23.84
C SER A 133 -5.83 -7.94 -24.52
N GLY A 134 -4.54 -8.31 -24.54
CA GLY A 134 -3.47 -7.50 -25.12
C GLY A 134 -3.03 -6.30 -24.28
N TYR A 135 -3.35 -6.24 -22.98
CA TYR A 135 -2.84 -5.23 -22.06
C TYR A 135 -1.31 -5.34 -21.91
N HIS A 136 -0.62 -4.19 -21.86
CA HIS A 136 0.83 -4.11 -22.08
C HIS A 136 1.68 -4.37 -20.83
N THR A 137 1.08 -4.36 -19.64
CA THR A 137 1.81 -4.48 -18.37
C THR A 137 1.17 -5.52 -17.47
N ILE A 138 1.96 -6.44 -16.91
CA ILE A 138 1.53 -7.20 -15.73
C ILE A 138 2.06 -6.44 -14.52
N THR A 139 1.16 -5.77 -13.80
CA THR A 139 1.53 -4.82 -12.73
C THR A 139 2.09 -5.51 -11.50
N LYS A 140 2.74 -4.72 -10.65
CA LYS A 140 3.38 -5.19 -9.44
C LYS A 140 2.40 -6.03 -8.61
N GLU A 141 2.84 -7.22 -8.21
CA GLU A 141 2.07 -8.15 -7.36
C GLU A 141 0.68 -8.54 -7.91
N MET A 142 0.37 -8.27 -9.18
CA MET A 142 -0.97 -8.42 -9.77
C MET A 142 -1.63 -9.79 -9.50
N PHE A 143 -0.85 -10.87 -9.53
CA PHE A 143 -1.32 -12.25 -9.29
C PHE A 143 -0.57 -12.95 -8.16
N VAL A 144 0.05 -12.20 -7.24
CA VAL A 144 0.82 -12.81 -6.16
C VAL A 144 -0.08 -13.74 -5.33
N TYR A 145 0.39 -14.95 -5.05
CA TYR A 145 -0.35 -16.01 -4.32
C TYR A 145 -1.63 -16.51 -5.00
N CYS A 146 -1.83 -16.27 -6.30
CA CYS A 146 -2.87 -16.93 -7.09
C CYS A 146 -2.45 -18.35 -7.47
N ASN A 147 -2.38 -19.23 -6.48
CA ASN A 147 -1.80 -20.57 -6.59
C ASN A 147 -2.46 -21.49 -7.62
N ASN A 148 -3.73 -21.24 -8.00
CA ASN A 148 -4.44 -22.02 -9.01
C ASN A 148 -4.39 -21.41 -10.41
N LEU A 149 -3.78 -20.23 -10.59
CA LEU A 149 -3.70 -19.56 -11.88
C LEU A 149 -2.73 -20.34 -12.77
N LYS A 150 -3.27 -21.01 -13.79
CA LYS A 150 -2.52 -21.89 -14.71
C LYS A 150 -2.22 -21.21 -16.04
N GLN A 151 -3.03 -20.24 -16.43
CA GLN A 151 -2.98 -19.69 -17.78
C GLN A 151 -3.22 -18.18 -17.79
N ILE A 152 -2.29 -17.45 -18.42
CA ILE A 152 -2.45 -16.04 -18.77
C ILE A 152 -2.57 -15.95 -20.30
N LYS A 153 -3.79 -15.72 -20.80
CA LYS A 153 -4.10 -15.63 -22.24
C LYS A 153 -3.87 -14.22 -22.78
N ASN A 154 -3.66 -14.13 -24.09
CA ASN A 154 -3.57 -12.89 -24.86
C ASN A 154 -2.56 -11.89 -24.27
N SER A 155 -1.43 -12.44 -23.79
CA SER A 155 -0.33 -11.73 -23.12
C SER A 155 0.85 -11.41 -24.04
N GLU A 156 0.79 -11.78 -25.32
CA GLU A 156 1.83 -11.53 -26.32
C GLU A 156 2.14 -10.05 -26.61
N LYS A 157 1.30 -9.13 -26.10
CA LYS A 157 1.56 -7.68 -26.14
C LYS A 157 2.17 -7.11 -24.87
N VAL A 158 2.40 -7.94 -23.85
CA VAL A 158 3.03 -7.52 -22.59
C VAL A 158 4.47 -7.08 -22.87
N THR A 159 4.77 -5.81 -22.61
CA THR A 159 6.09 -5.20 -22.75
C THR A 159 6.76 -4.93 -21.40
N SER A 160 6.00 -5.04 -20.30
CA SER A 160 6.50 -4.86 -18.93
C SER A 160 5.89 -5.90 -17.98
N ILE A 161 6.74 -6.53 -17.17
CA ILE A 161 6.32 -7.36 -16.05
C ILE A 161 6.99 -6.77 -14.82
N GLU A 162 6.18 -6.33 -13.86
CA GLU A 162 6.65 -5.65 -12.65
C GLU A 162 6.90 -6.64 -11.50
N ASN A 163 7.55 -6.15 -10.44
CA ASN A 163 8.05 -7.01 -9.36
C ASN A 163 6.95 -7.91 -8.77
N GLN A 164 7.26 -9.19 -8.59
CA GLN A 164 6.39 -10.21 -7.99
C GLN A 164 5.03 -10.40 -8.68
N ALA A 165 4.87 -9.91 -9.91
CA ALA A 165 3.60 -9.93 -10.64
C ALA A 165 2.93 -11.31 -10.76
N ILE A 166 3.74 -12.38 -10.84
CA ILE A 166 3.29 -13.77 -11.04
C ILE A 166 3.88 -14.74 -10.00
N ASP A 167 4.35 -14.22 -8.86
CA ASP A 167 4.93 -15.02 -7.79
C ASP A 167 3.88 -15.94 -7.14
N ASN A 168 4.26 -17.19 -6.86
CA ASN A 168 3.36 -18.20 -6.27
C ASN A 168 2.09 -18.46 -7.10
N THR A 169 2.25 -18.52 -8.42
CA THR A 169 1.22 -18.96 -9.37
C THR A 169 1.56 -20.35 -9.93
N ALA A 170 0.59 -21.01 -10.57
CA ALA A 170 0.80 -22.27 -11.29
C ALA A 170 1.08 -22.05 -12.79
N VAL A 171 1.44 -20.84 -13.20
CA VAL A 171 1.72 -20.48 -14.59
C VAL A 171 3.11 -21.00 -14.96
N THR A 172 3.17 -21.97 -15.88
CA THR A 172 4.44 -22.51 -16.41
C THR A 172 4.71 -22.09 -17.85
N VAL A 173 3.70 -21.56 -18.54
CA VAL A 173 3.78 -21.10 -19.93
C VAL A 173 3.38 -19.63 -19.99
N LEU A 174 4.24 -18.79 -20.56
CA LEU A 174 3.97 -17.36 -20.70
C LEU A 174 4.30 -16.88 -22.12
N SER A 175 3.44 -16.01 -22.66
CA SER A 175 3.69 -15.29 -23.91
C SER A 175 3.91 -13.82 -23.61
N VAL A 176 4.92 -13.20 -24.20
CA VAL A 176 5.26 -11.79 -23.96
C VAL A 176 5.76 -11.11 -25.23
N GLY A 177 5.54 -9.81 -25.32
CA GLY A 177 6.00 -8.96 -26.42
C GLY A 177 7.48 -8.57 -26.31
N GLN A 178 7.83 -7.43 -26.90
CA GLN A 178 9.13 -6.80 -26.71
C GLN A 178 9.24 -6.28 -25.27
N LEU A 179 9.96 -7.01 -24.43
CA LEU A 179 10.20 -6.60 -23.04
C LEU A 179 11.28 -5.52 -23.01
N SER A 180 10.99 -4.37 -22.40
CA SER A 180 11.99 -3.30 -22.24
C SER A 180 12.91 -3.56 -21.05
N TYR A 181 12.37 -4.11 -19.96
CA TYR A 181 13.10 -4.33 -18.70
C TYR A 181 12.60 -5.60 -17.99
N VAL A 182 13.52 -6.38 -17.42
CA VAL A 182 13.23 -7.54 -16.56
C VAL A 182 14.07 -7.45 -15.29
N GLY A 183 13.42 -7.11 -14.18
CA GLY A 183 14.09 -6.85 -12.90
C GLY A 183 14.26 -8.07 -11.99
N PHE A 184 13.58 -9.18 -12.29
CA PHE A 184 13.48 -10.35 -11.42
C PHE A 184 13.40 -11.64 -12.25
N ALA A 185 13.68 -12.77 -11.61
CA ALA A 185 13.70 -14.07 -12.28
C ALA A 185 12.29 -14.62 -12.52
N LEU A 186 11.99 -15.05 -13.75
CA LEU A 186 10.76 -15.77 -14.12
C LEU A 186 10.84 -17.25 -13.72
N SER A 187 11.18 -17.53 -12.45
CA SER A 187 11.59 -18.86 -11.98
C SER A 187 10.54 -19.97 -12.12
N ALA A 188 9.24 -19.62 -12.13
CA ALA A 188 8.15 -20.56 -12.31
C ALA A 188 7.85 -20.88 -13.79
N ILE A 189 8.36 -20.07 -14.72
CA ILE A 189 8.11 -20.22 -16.14
C ILE A 189 9.04 -21.29 -16.72
N GLU A 190 8.45 -22.37 -17.23
CA GLU A 190 9.16 -23.46 -17.91
C GLU A 190 9.26 -23.19 -19.43
N THR A 191 8.26 -22.52 -20.01
CA THR A 191 8.19 -22.20 -21.43
C THR A 191 7.82 -20.74 -21.64
N LEU A 192 8.69 -20.01 -22.34
CA LEU A 192 8.49 -18.62 -22.71
C LEU A 192 8.35 -18.50 -24.23
N PHE A 193 7.22 -17.95 -24.69
CA PHE A 193 7.04 -17.49 -26.07
C PHE A 193 7.33 -16.00 -26.13
N TYR A 194 8.48 -15.64 -26.71
CA TYR A 194 8.96 -14.26 -26.77
C TYR A 194 8.80 -13.70 -28.19
N TYR A 195 7.94 -12.69 -28.32
CA TYR A 195 7.59 -12.04 -29.58
C TYR A 195 8.43 -10.79 -29.88
N GLY A 196 9.34 -10.42 -28.98
CA GLY A 196 10.26 -9.30 -29.21
C GLY A 196 11.29 -9.59 -30.29
N THR A 197 12.01 -8.55 -30.68
CA THR A 197 13.08 -8.56 -31.69
C THR A 197 14.49 -8.45 -31.10
N SER A 198 14.60 -8.04 -29.83
CA SER A 198 15.86 -7.83 -29.11
C SER A 198 15.79 -8.28 -27.65
N GLU A 199 16.95 -8.37 -26.97
CA GLU A 199 17.01 -8.69 -25.53
C GLU A 199 16.48 -7.54 -24.65
N PRO A 200 15.82 -7.85 -23.51
CA PRO A 200 15.42 -6.85 -22.53
C PRO A 200 16.60 -6.34 -21.68
N ILE A 201 16.45 -5.15 -21.08
CA ILE A 201 17.38 -4.65 -20.08
C ILE A 201 17.21 -5.44 -18.77
N LEU A 202 18.30 -5.95 -18.20
CA LEU A 202 18.26 -6.74 -16.97
C LEU A 202 18.48 -5.88 -15.71
N GLY A 203 17.70 -6.15 -14.67
CA GLY A 203 17.91 -5.59 -13.34
C GLY A 203 19.16 -6.15 -12.66
N LYS A 204 19.68 -5.42 -11.66
CA LYS A 204 20.89 -5.83 -10.91
C LYS A 204 20.73 -7.15 -10.18
N ASP A 205 19.51 -7.46 -9.75
CA ASP A 205 19.17 -8.66 -8.98
C ASP A 205 18.55 -9.76 -9.87
N TYR A 206 18.57 -9.58 -11.20
CA TYR A 206 18.08 -10.59 -12.13
C TYR A 206 18.95 -11.84 -12.09
N THR A 207 18.30 -13.00 -12.00
CA THR A 207 18.96 -14.31 -12.11
C THR A 207 18.32 -15.10 -13.24
N THR A 208 19.15 -15.65 -14.13
CA THR A 208 18.68 -16.41 -15.29
C THR A 208 18.07 -17.75 -14.83
N PRO A 209 16.80 -18.05 -15.16
CA PRO A 209 16.18 -19.34 -14.82
C PRO A 209 16.89 -20.50 -15.55
N THR A 210 17.26 -21.57 -14.85
CA THR A 210 18.08 -22.65 -15.47
C THR A 210 17.31 -23.61 -16.36
N ASN A 211 15.98 -23.71 -16.20
CA ASN A 211 15.15 -24.73 -16.88
C ASN A 211 14.15 -24.13 -17.88
N MET A 212 14.14 -22.80 -18.04
CA MET A 212 13.20 -22.12 -18.93
C MET A 212 13.63 -22.31 -20.40
N LYS A 213 12.71 -22.79 -21.24
CA LYS A 213 12.88 -22.87 -22.69
C LYS A 213 12.28 -21.63 -23.35
N VAL A 214 13.06 -20.96 -24.19
CA VAL A 214 12.64 -19.74 -24.87
C VAL A 214 12.42 -20.00 -26.36
N TYR A 215 11.21 -19.75 -26.83
CA TYR A 215 10.83 -19.84 -28.23
C TYR A 215 10.60 -18.45 -28.80
N VAL A 216 11.12 -18.19 -29.99
CA VAL A 216 11.09 -16.89 -30.67
C VAL A 216 10.64 -17.02 -32.11
N THR A 217 10.22 -15.91 -32.73
CA THR A 217 9.99 -15.85 -34.18
C THR A 217 11.31 -15.66 -34.94
N ASP A 218 11.26 -15.78 -36.26
CA ASP A 218 12.37 -15.46 -37.17
C ASP A 218 12.82 -13.98 -37.14
N LYS A 219 12.03 -13.12 -36.49
CA LYS A 219 12.34 -11.70 -36.31
C LYS A 219 13.28 -11.43 -35.14
N TYR A 220 13.46 -12.39 -34.23
CA TYR A 220 14.37 -12.23 -33.11
C TYR A 220 15.82 -12.30 -33.61
N ASN A 221 16.54 -11.19 -33.53
CA ASN A 221 17.86 -11.04 -34.12
C ASN A 221 18.84 -10.54 -33.05
N THR A 222 19.54 -11.46 -32.40
CA THR A 222 20.56 -11.14 -31.40
C THR A 222 21.89 -11.74 -31.78
N VAL A 223 22.98 -11.10 -31.33
CA VAL A 223 24.36 -11.47 -31.71
C VAL A 223 24.72 -12.93 -31.36
N ASN A 224 23.95 -13.57 -30.47
CA ASN A 224 24.20 -14.93 -29.98
C ASN A 224 22.96 -15.85 -29.95
N ASP A 225 21.83 -15.47 -30.55
CA ASP A 225 20.56 -16.22 -30.48
C ASP A 225 20.14 -16.58 -29.03
N GLN A 226 20.44 -15.69 -28.09
CA GLN A 226 20.18 -15.86 -26.66
C GLN A 226 19.11 -14.89 -26.18
N PHE A 227 18.40 -15.29 -25.12
CA PHE A 227 17.49 -14.48 -24.32
C PHE A 227 17.99 -14.49 -22.87
N THR A 228 18.61 -13.40 -22.43
CA THR A 228 19.11 -13.26 -21.05
C THR A 228 20.14 -14.35 -20.67
N GLY A 229 20.91 -14.79 -21.67
CA GLY A 229 21.87 -15.90 -21.57
C GLY A 229 21.29 -17.30 -21.80
N LEU A 230 19.97 -17.45 -22.01
CA LEU A 230 19.35 -18.73 -22.39
C LEU A 230 19.35 -18.90 -23.91
N ALA A 231 19.63 -20.12 -24.38
CA ALA A 231 19.50 -20.44 -25.80
C ALA A 231 18.04 -20.30 -26.26
N THR A 232 17.82 -19.65 -27.40
CA THR A 232 16.49 -19.52 -28.00
C THR A 232 16.27 -20.56 -29.09
N THR A 233 15.00 -20.93 -29.31
CA THR A 233 14.57 -21.81 -30.40
C THR A 233 13.64 -21.04 -31.32
N VAL A 234 14.04 -20.89 -32.59
CA VAL A 234 13.22 -20.21 -33.60
C VAL A 234 12.08 -21.12 -34.06
N VAL A 235 10.85 -20.60 -34.06
CA VAL A 235 9.65 -21.27 -34.55
C VAL A 235 9.15 -20.55 -35.81
N ASN A 236 8.97 -21.30 -36.89
CA ASN A 236 8.60 -20.79 -38.21
C ASN A 236 7.20 -21.22 -38.65
N CYS A 237 6.24 -21.15 -37.73
CA CYS A 237 4.83 -21.41 -38.06
C CYS A 237 4.18 -20.13 -38.60
N ASN A 238 3.17 -20.26 -39.46
CA ASN A 238 2.36 -19.11 -39.87
C ASN A 238 1.15 -18.90 -38.94
N ASN A 239 0.44 -17.79 -39.09
CA ASN A 239 -0.70 -17.42 -38.24
C ASN A 239 -1.84 -18.46 -38.24
N ASN A 240 -1.95 -19.32 -39.25
CA ASN A 240 -2.97 -20.38 -39.29
C ASN A 240 -2.45 -21.69 -38.69
N GLN A 241 -1.33 -21.65 -37.97
CA GLN A 241 -0.69 -22.81 -37.38
C GLN A 241 -0.28 -22.55 -35.93
N LYS A 242 -0.28 -23.63 -35.14
CA LYS A 242 0.30 -23.71 -33.78
C LYS A 242 1.52 -24.61 -33.79
N VAL A 243 2.47 -24.36 -32.90
CA VAL A 243 3.67 -25.18 -32.73
C VAL A 243 3.38 -26.35 -31.78
N ASP A 244 3.79 -27.56 -32.16
CA ASP A 244 3.88 -28.70 -31.26
C ASP A 244 5.28 -28.72 -30.62
N LEU A 245 5.38 -28.51 -29.31
CA LEU A 245 6.68 -28.47 -28.63
C LEU A 245 7.36 -29.83 -28.48
N THR A 246 6.71 -30.94 -28.84
CA THR A 246 7.31 -32.28 -28.77
C THR A 246 8.29 -32.52 -29.92
N ASP A 247 7.98 -31.99 -31.11
CA ASP A 247 8.76 -32.18 -32.35
C ASP A 247 9.01 -30.89 -33.15
N LEU A 248 8.54 -29.74 -32.64
CA LEU A 248 8.59 -28.42 -33.25
C LEU A 248 7.86 -28.33 -34.61
N SER A 249 6.92 -29.24 -34.87
CA SER A 249 6.11 -29.21 -36.09
C SER A 249 5.00 -28.15 -36.01
N CYS A 250 4.67 -27.55 -37.16
CA CYS A 250 3.57 -26.60 -37.28
C CYS A 250 2.27 -27.32 -37.66
N LYS A 251 1.30 -27.33 -36.74
CA LYS A 251 -0.02 -27.93 -36.94
C LYS A 251 -1.04 -26.86 -37.31
N SER A 252 -1.91 -27.14 -38.27
CA SER A 252 -2.98 -26.21 -38.64
C SER A 252 -3.92 -25.92 -37.47
N CYS A 253 -4.36 -24.67 -37.37
CA CYS A 253 -5.43 -24.25 -36.49
C CYS A 253 -6.79 -24.79 -36.95
N GLU A 254 -7.71 -24.89 -36.01
CA GLU A 254 -9.12 -25.18 -36.25
C GLU A 254 -9.77 -24.03 -37.06
N ASP A 255 -10.83 -24.34 -37.83
CA ASP A 255 -11.51 -23.35 -38.68
C ASP A 255 -11.97 -22.11 -37.89
N GLY A 256 -11.62 -20.91 -38.39
CA GLY A 256 -11.97 -19.65 -37.74
C GLY A 256 -11.06 -19.25 -36.58
N LEU A 257 -10.04 -20.05 -36.26
CA LEU A 257 -9.03 -19.73 -35.24
C LEU A 257 -7.65 -19.52 -35.88
N SER A 258 -6.83 -18.68 -35.22
CA SER A 258 -5.45 -18.40 -35.61
C SER A 258 -4.54 -18.26 -34.37
N THR A 259 -3.25 -18.20 -34.61
CA THR A 259 -2.21 -17.78 -33.67
C THR A 259 -1.68 -16.41 -34.04
N ILE A 260 -0.92 -15.81 -33.14
CA ILE A 260 -0.15 -14.60 -33.42
C ILE A 260 1.23 -15.07 -33.87
N GLU A 261 1.61 -14.72 -35.10
CA GLU A 261 2.92 -15.04 -35.70
C GLU A 261 3.34 -16.52 -35.65
N GLY A 262 2.39 -17.45 -35.48
CA GLY A 262 2.69 -18.88 -35.37
C GLY A 262 3.33 -19.33 -34.04
N LEU A 263 3.63 -18.41 -33.12
CA LEU A 263 4.43 -18.68 -31.91
C LEU A 263 3.54 -19.03 -30.70
N SER A 264 2.68 -20.04 -30.85
CA SER A 264 1.78 -20.49 -29.77
C SER A 264 1.46 -21.98 -29.89
N MET A 265 1.21 -22.63 -28.75
CA MET A 265 0.69 -24.02 -28.69
C MET A 265 -0.83 -24.09 -28.89
N GLU A 266 -1.53 -22.97 -28.77
CA GLU A 266 -2.98 -22.88 -28.83
C GLU A 266 -3.42 -21.81 -29.84
N CYS A 267 -4.42 -22.12 -30.66
CA CYS A 267 -5.02 -21.16 -31.57
C CYS A 267 -6.11 -20.39 -30.82
N THR A 268 -5.72 -19.34 -30.10
CA THR A 268 -6.62 -18.57 -29.22
C THR A 268 -7.32 -17.42 -29.93
N VAL A 269 -6.82 -17.00 -31.10
CA VAL A 269 -7.35 -15.81 -31.78
C VAL A 269 -8.54 -16.19 -32.65
N ASN A 270 -9.71 -15.67 -32.30
CA ASN A 270 -10.91 -15.85 -33.11
C ASN A 270 -10.94 -14.88 -34.30
N THR A 271 -10.90 -15.43 -35.51
CA THR A 271 -10.97 -14.69 -36.78
C THR A 271 -12.38 -14.71 -37.39
N SER A 272 -13.33 -15.42 -36.78
CA SER A 272 -14.71 -15.57 -37.26
C SER A 272 -15.55 -14.29 -37.10
N THR A 273 -15.20 -13.44 -36.13
CA THR A 273 -15.88 -12.17 -35.80
C THR A 273 -15.41 -10.98 -36.64
N CYS A 274 -14.41 -11.21 -37.49
CA CYS A 274 -13.72 -10.25 -38.35
C CYS A 274 -14.61 -9.28 -39.14
N ASN A 275 -15.56 -9.81 -39.90
CA ASN A 275 -16.37 -9.02 -40.84
C ASN A 275 -17.31 -8.03 -40.13
N GLY A 276 -17.62 -8.24 -38.85
CA GLY A 276 -18.50 -7.38 -38.05
C GLY A 276 -17.77 -6.30 -37.27
N MET A 277 -16.63 -6.62 -36.64
CA MET A 277 -15.89 -5.69 -35.76
C MET A 277 -15.06 -4.65 -36.52
N TYR A 278 -14.41 -5.03 -37.62
CA TYR A 278 -13.45 -4.17 -38.34
C TYR A 278 -13.93 -3.88 -39.76
N LYS A 279 -14.89 -2.94 -39.87
CA LYS A 279 -15.42 -2.51 -41.17
C LYS A 279 -14.29 -2.08 -42.11
N GLY A 280 -14.15 -2.75 -43.25
CA GLY A 280 -13.10 -2.47 -44.23
C GLY A 280 -11.80 -3.25 -44.06
N CYS A 281 -11.77 -4.22 -43.15
CA CYS A 281 -10.73 -5.22 -43.08
C CYS A 281 -10.91 -6.28 -44.16
N ALA A 282 -9.82 -6.74 -44.79
CA ALA A 282 -9.87 -7.80 -45.78
C ALA A 282 -10.34 -9.11 -45.15
N LEU A 283 -11.06 -9.92 -45.93
CA LEU A 283 -11.63 -11.19 -45.47
C LEU A 283 -10.54 -12.07 -44.84
N ASN A 284 -10.78 -12.53 -43.60
CA ASN A 284 -9.87 -13.36 -42.80
C ASN A 284 -8.50 -12.72 -42.51
N ALA A 285 -8.41 -11.39 -42.56
CA ALA A 285 -7.19 -10.66 -42.28
C ALA A 285 -7.34 -9.75 -41.05
N CYS A 286 -7.91 -10.28 -39.98
CA CYS A 286 -8.08 -9.63 -38.69
C CYS A 286 -7.96 -10.66 -37.57
N THR A 287 -7.66 -10.16 -36.38
CA THR A 287 -7.77 -10.87 -35.12
C THR A 287 -8.97 -10.33 -34.34
N GLU A 288 -9.29 -10.90 -33.17
CA GLU A 288 -10.27 -10.27 -32.26
C GLU A 288 -9.84 -8.83 -31.84
N PHE A 289 -8.54 -8.50 -31.94
CA PHE A 289 -7.95 -7.26 -31.44
C PHE A 289 -7.66 -6.18 -32.50
N GLN A 290 -7.49 -6.54 -33.77
CA GLN A 290 -7.14 -5.58 -34.81
C GLN A 290 -7.41 -6.12 -36.21
N CYS A 291 -7.57 -5.20 -37.16
CA CYS A 291 -7.38 -5.55 -38.55
C CYS A 291 -5.88 -5.74 -38.87
N LEU A 292 -5.52 -6.86 -39.49
CA LEU A 292 -4.16 -7.13 -39.96
C LEU A 292 -3.92 -6.62 -41.38
N LYS A 293 -4.97 -6.53 -42.19
CA LYS A 293 -4.89 -6.03 -43.57
C LYS A 293 -6.20 -5.41 -44.03
N CYS A 294 -6.14 -4.18 -44.50
CA CYS A 294 -7.32 -3.52 -45.05
C CYS A 294 -7.69 -4.02 -46.44
N GLU A 295 -8.99 -3.93 -46.77
CA GLU A 295 -9.48 -4.14 -48.13
C GLU A 295 -8.79 -3.18 -49.11
N LYS A 296 -8.70 -3.58 -50.37
CA LYS A 296 -8.07 -2.76 -51.41
C LYS A 296 -8.75 -1.37 -51.50
N GLY A 297 -7.94 -0.32 -51.34
CA GLY A 297 -8.42 1.08 -51.38
C GLY A 297 -8.75 1.69 -50.02
N LYS A 298 -8.49 0.98 -48.92
CA LYS A 298 -8.60 1.49 -47.54
C LYS A 298 -7.22 1.55 -46.88
N TYR A 299 -7.11 2.34 -45.82
CA TYR A 299 -5.87 2.59 -45.08
C TYR A 299 -5.98 2.05 -43.66
N PHE A 300 -4.89 1.51 -43.11
CA PHE A 300 -4.85 1.06 -41.73
C PHE A 300 -4.55 2.24 -40.81
N ASP A 301 -5.49 2.60 -39.95
CA ASP A 301 -5.27 3.58 -38.89
C ASP A 301 -4.53 2.91 -37.74
N PHE A 302 -3.28 3.33 -37.54
CA PHE A 302 -2.43 2.71 -36.53
C PHE A 302 -2.92 2.95 -35.10
N ASP A 303 -3.55 4.10 -34.84
CA ASP A 303 -3.98 4.47 -33.49
C ASP A 303 -5.28 3.79 -33.13
N THR A 304 -6.22 3.69 -34.07
CA THR A 304 -7.52 3.03 -33.83
C THR A 304 -7.54 1.53 -34.18
N LYS A 305 -6.47 1.00 -34.78
CA LYS A 305 -6.32 -0.40 -35.23
C LYS A 305 -7.43 -0.86 -36.19
N LYS A 306 -8.01 0.09 -36.93
CA LYS A 306 -9.14 -0.09 -37.84
C LYS A 306 -8.77 0.34 -39.25
N CYS A 307 -9.57 -0.10 -40.22
CA CYS A 307 -9.46 0.37 -41.59
C CYS A 307 -10.33 1.60 -41.81
N ILE A 308 -9.73 2.66 -42.35
CA ILE A 308 -10.40 3.91 -42.67
C ILE A 308 -10.43 4.11 -44.19
N GLU A 309 -11.45 4.83 -44.68
CA GLU A 309 -11.61 5.08 -46.12
C GLU A 309 -10.67 6.18 -46.64
N THR A 310 -10.32 7.15 -45.81
CA THR A 310 -9.44 8.28 -46.16
C THR A 310 -8.53 8.62 -45.00
N CYS A 311 -7.24 8.84 -45.27
CA CYS A 311 -6.30 9.37 -44.28
C CYS A 311 -6.48 10.89 -44.14
N ASP A 312 -6.90 11.37 -42.98
CA ASP A 312 -7.33 12.76 -42.75
C ASP A 312 -6.13 13.74 -42.64
N THR A 313 -5.60 14.11 -43.80
CA THR A 313 -4.52 15.08 -43.94
C THR A 313 -4.85 16.47 -43.42
N ALA A 314 -6.14 16.84 -43.31
CA ALA A 314 -6.55 18.13 -42.77
C ALA A 314 -6.33 18.21 -41.25
N ASN A 315 -6.50 17.08 -40.55
CA ASN A 315 -6.29 16.95 -39.11
C ASN A 315 -4.91 16.38 -38.72
N GLY A 316 -3.94 16.41 -39.65
CA GLY A 316 -2.54 16.05 -39.39
C GLY A 316 -2.22 14.56 -39.47
N PHE A 317 -3.11 13.75 -40.07
CA PHE A 317 -2.83 12.35 -40.35
C PHE A 317 -2.21 12.19 -41.75
N HIS A 318 -1.12 11.41 -41.84
CA HIS A 318 -0.43 11.16 -43.10
C HIS A 318 -0.13 9.67 -43.28
N LEU A 319 0.05 9.26 -44.54
CA LEU A 319 0.47 7.90 -44.87
C LEU A 319 1.96 7.73 -44.61
N LEU A 320 2.33 6.60 -44.01
CA LEU A 320 3.72 6.15 -43.91
C LEU A 320 4.28 5.81 -45.30
N PHE A 321 5.59 5.50 -45.35
CA PHE A 321 6.28 5.18 -46.60
C PHE A 321 5.66 3.98 -47.36
N ASP A 322 5.01 3.07 -46.62
CA ASP A 322 4.29 1.92 -47.18
C ASP A 322 3.03 2.28 -48.00
N GLN A 323 2.61 3.56 -47.99
CA GLN A 323 1.42 4.09 -48.66
C GLN A 323 0.07 3.48 -48.21
N ILE A 324 0.05 2.71 -47.13
CA ILE A 324 -1.14 1.98 -46.67
C ILE A 324 -1.46 2.23 -45.19
N THR A 325 -0.49 2.67 -44.39
CA THR A 325 -0.67 2.94 -42.95
C THR A 325 -0.84 4.43 -42.71
N CYS A 326 -1.93 4.84 -42.07
CA CYS A 326 -2.27 6.21 -41.73
C CYS A 326 -1.96 6.49 -40.24
N VAL A 327 -1.16 7.51 -39.97
CA VAL A 327 -0.70 7.89 -38.62
C VAL A 327 -0.79 9.39 -38.40
N LYS A 328 -0.93 9.83 -37.15
CA LYS A 328 -0.86 11.26 -36.82
C LYS A 328 0.60 11.73 -36.77
N CYS A 329 1.01 12.57 -37.70
CA CYS A 329 2.36 13.12 -37.70
C CYS A 329 2.53 14.24 -36.66
N PRO A 330 3.77 14.52 -36.21
CA PRO A 330 4.08 15.67 -35.38
C PRO A 330 3.60 16.99 -35.98
N GLU A 331 3.36 17.98 -35.13
CA GLU A 331 2.88 19.30 -35.54
C GLU A 331 3.81 19.91 -36.61
N ASN A 332 3.22 20.55 -37.61
CA ASN A 332 3.93 21.18 -38.73
C ASN A 332 4.79 20.24 -39.60
N CYS A 333 4.52 18.94 -39.53
CA CYS A 333 5.13 17.92 -40.39
C CYS A 333 4.30 17.67 -41.66
N ASN A 334 4.97 17.47 -42.81
CA ASN A 334 4.36 17.05 -44.08
C ASN A 334 4.47 15.54 -44.32
N LYS A 335 5.56 14.91 -43.85
CA LYS A 335 5.76 13.47 -43.91
C LYS A 335 6.52 13.00 -42.68
N CYS A 336 6.06 11.93 -42.04
CA CYS A 336 6.72 11.30 -40.91
C CYS A 336 7.01 9.82 -41.16
N THR A 337 7.96 9.28 -40.41
CA THR A 337 8.32 7.86 -40.39
C THR A 337 8.26 7.32 -38.97
N GLU A 338 8.20 6.00 -38.81
CA GLU A 338 8.40 5.36 -37.51
C GLU A 338 9.79 5.71 -36.95
N SER A 339 9.82 6.09 -35.67
CA SER A 339 11.07 6.33 -34.95
C SER A 339 11.84 5.01 -34.77
N SER A 340 13.16 5.04 -34.95
CA SER A 340 14.05 3.92 -34.58
C SER A 340 14.48 3.95 -33.10
N GLU A 341 14.00 4.93 -32.33
CA GLU A 341 14.33 5.11 -30.90
C GLU A 341 13.13 4.84 -29.98
N GLU A 342 13.33 3.99 -28.96
CA GLU A 342 12.39 3.67 -27.88
C GLU A 342 12.29 4.81 -26.85
N ASN A 343 11.74 5.97 -27.23
CA ASN A 343 11.41 7.03 -26.28
C ASN A 343 9.92 7.41 -26.35
N PRO A 344 9.14 7.38 -25.25
CA PRO A 344 7.67 7.56 -25.26
C PRO A 344 7.13 8.92 -25.74
N SER A 345 7.99 9.88 -26.05
CA SER A 345 7.59 11.28 -26.23
C SER A 345 7.22 11.67 -27.68
N SER A 346 7.58 10.87 -28.68
CA SER A 346 7.13 11.07 -30.07
C SER A 346 7.33 9.81 -30.93
N LYS A 347 6.29 8.98 -31.01
CA LYS A 347 6.22 7.69 -31.73
C LYS A 347 6.58 7.78 -33.23
N TYR A 348 6.37 8.95 -33.84
CA TYR A 348 6.67 9.22 -35.24
C TYR A 348 7.60 10.43 -35.36
N THR A 349 8.66 10.32 -36.17
CA THR A 349 9.60 11.41 -36.43
C THR A 349 9.31 12.04 -37.78
N CYS A 350 9.35 13.37 -37.84
CA CYS A 350 9.19 14.09 -39.08
C CYS A 350 10.41 13.94 -39.97
N ILE A 351 10.19 13.58 -41.24
CA ILE A 351 11.22 13.52 -42.27
C ILE A 351 11.17 14.73 -43.20
N GLU A 352 10.01 15.37 -43.32
CA GLU A 352 9.81 16.55 -44.15
C GLU A 352 8.87 17.54 -43.46
N CYS A 353 9.38 18.73 -43.12
CA CYS A 353 8.59 19.78 -42.48
C CYS A 353 7.76 20.59 -43.49
N LYS A 354 6.70 21.25 -43.00
CA LYS A 354 5.95 22.25 -43.79
C LYS A 354 6.87 23.43 -44.16
N GLY A 355 6.61 24.08 -45.29
CA GLY A 355 7.40 25.22 -45.76
C GLY A 355 7.49 26.32 -44.70
N GLY A 356 8.72 26.77 -44.40
CA GLY A 356 8.99 27.74 -43.32
C GLY A 356 9.38 27.12 -41.97
N TYR A 357 9.42 25.79 -41.85
CA TYR A 357 9.83 25.09 -40.64
C TYR A 357 11.11 24.26 -40.86
N THR A 358 11.94 24.20 -39.82
CA THR A 358 13.25 23.52 -39.80
C THR A 358 13.14 22.23 -38.99
N LYS A 359 13.76 21.13 -39.46
CA LYS A 359 13.77 19.83 -38.77
C LYS A 359 14.81 19.82 -37.63
N THR A 360 14.38 19.46 -36.42
CA THR A 360 15.26 19.26 -35.25
C THR A 360 15.94 17.89 -35.28
N SER A 361 17.00 17.71 -34.47
CA SER A 361 17.71 16.42 -34.35
C SER A 361 16.78 15.28 -33.92
N LYS A 362 15.75 15.60 -33.12
CA LYS A 362 14.70 14.69 -32.64
C LYS A 362 13.55 14.47 -33.62
N GLY A 363 13.64 14.99 -34.84
CA GLY A 363 12.60 14.83 -35.87
C GLY A 363 11.31 15.62 -35.61
N MET A 364 11.39 16.80 -35.00
CA MET A 364 10.26 17.74 -34.92
C MET A 364 10.46 18.95 -35.84
N CYS A 365 9.42 19.71 -36.11
CA CYS A 365 9.46 20.89 -36.98
C CYS A 365 9.30 22.19 -36.18
N THR A 366 10.26 23.11 -36.28
CA THR A 366 10.25 24.39 -35.57
C THR A 366 10.25 25.60 -36.51
N THR A 367 9.62 26.71 -36.11
CA THR A 367 9.50 27.97 -36.86
C THR A 367 10.79 28.81 -36.89
N SER A 368 11.78 28.48 -36.06
CA SER A 368 12.94 29.34 -35.87
C SER A 368 14.00 29.09 -36.94
N THR A 369 14.46 30.16 -37.60
CA THR A 369 15.66 30.22 -38.45
C THR A 369 16.97 29.99 -37.67
N GLN A 370 16.87 29.52 -36.42
CA GLN A 370 17.94 29.17 -35.49
C GLN A 370 17.44 27.94 -34.71
N CYS A 371 18.22 26.85 -34.63
CA CYS A 371 17.93 25.75 -33.70
C CYS A 371 17.78 26.34 -32.29
N ASN A 372 16.80 25.85 -31.50
CA ASN A 372 16.28 26.50 -30.29
C ASN A 372 17.36 27.10 -29.37
N SER A 373 17.09 28.29 -28.85
CA SER A 373 18.00 29.31 -28.30
C SER A 373 18.64 29.01 -26.93
N THR A 374 18.93 27.75 -26.59
CA THR A 374 19.72 27.33 -25.41
C THR A 374 20.68 26.15 -25.74
N SER A 375 21.36 26.26 -26.88
CA SER A 375 22.73 25.81 -27.18
C SER A 375 23.12 24.32 -27.20
N ASN A 376 22.20 23.35 -27.33
CA ASN A 376 22.61 21.93 -27.51
C ASN A 376 22.68 21.46 -28.98
N GLU A 377 22.33 22.31 -29.95
CA GLU A 377 22.29 21.97 -31.38
C GLU A 377 22.79 23.12 -32.27
N VAL A 378 23.38 22.80 -33.43
CA VAL A 378 23.81 23.76 -34.45
C VAL A 378 23.31 23.37 -35.85
N ILE A 379 23.10 24.36 -36.72
CA ILE A 379 22.69 24.15 -38.12
C ILE A 379 23.90 23.72 -38.94
N ILE A 380 23.77 22.61 -39.68
CA ILE A 380 24.72 22.20 -40.72
C ILE A 380 24.21 22.55 -42.12
N GLU A 381 25.11 22.56 -43.12
CA GLU A 381 24.75 22.75 -44.53
C GLU A 381 23.61 21.78 -44.90
N ASN A 382 22.43 22.33 -45.26
CA ASN A 382 21.13 21.68 -45.56
C ASN A 382 19.96 22.00 -44.60
N GLY A 383 20.17 22.80 -43.55
CA GLY A 383 19.04 23.26 -42.71
C GLY A 383 18.53 22.21 -41.72
N THR A 384 19.41 21.30 -41.29
CA THR A 384 19.13 20.32 -40.24
C THR A 384 19.88 20.72 -38.97
N CYS A 385 19.21 20.62 -37.80
CA CYS A 385 19.85 20.80 -36.50
C CYS A 385 20.56 19.51 -36.07
N THR A 386 21.85 19.58 -35.72
CA THR A 386 22.66 18.45 -35.21
C THR A 386 23.13 18.74 -33.80
N LEU A 387 23.17 17.71 -32.93
CA LEU A 387 23.56 17.85 -31.54
C LEU A 387 25.08 18.10 -31.40
N CYS A 388 25.45 18.95 -30.45
CA CYS A 388 26.86 19.32 -30.22
C CYS A 388 27.76 18.17 -29.77
N ASN A 389 27.22 17.20 -29.03
CA ASN A 389 27.95 16.02 -28.55
C ASN A 389 28.29 15.02 -29.66
N GLU A 390 27.52 15.02 -30.75
CA GLU A 390 27.78 14.20 -31.95
C GLU A 390 28.90 14.79 -32.81
N LEU A 391 29.08 16.11 -32.75
CA LEU A 391 30.10 16.84 -33.48
C LEU A 391 31.42 16.92 -32.69
N ILE A 392 31.34 17.07 -31.36
CA ILE A 392 32.49 17.24 -30.47
C ILE A 392 32.30 16.34 -29.25
N ALA A 393 33.19 15.34 -29.08
CA ALA A 393 33.09 14.38 -27.99
C ALA A 393 33.12 15.06 -26.61
N GLY A 394 32.11 14.77 -25.79
CA GLY A 394 31.99 15.34 -24.45
C GLY A 394 31.45 16.77 -24.40
N CYS A 395 31.10 17.37 -25.54
CA CYS A 395 30.55 18.71 -25.61
C CYS A 395 29.04 18.75 -25.32
N GLN A 396 28.62 19.57 -24.37
CA GLN A 396 27.21 19.82 -24.06
C GLN A 396 26.63 20.90 -24.97
N THR A 397 27.35 22.03 -25.10
CA THR A 397 26.91 23.16 -25.93
C THR A 397 28.02 23.60 -26.86
N CYS A 398 27.70 24.00 -28.08
CA CYS A 398 28.64 24.42 -29.10
C CYS A 398 28.14 25.67 -29.84
N SER A 399 29.07 26.48 -30.35
CA SER A 399 28.74 27.69 -31.13
C SER A 399 28.74 27.44 -32.64
N ASP A 400 29.49 26.44 -33.08
CA ASP A 400 29.56 25.93 -34.44
C ASP A 400 29.96 24.45 -34.43
N LYS A 401 30.16 23.86 -35.61
CA LYS A 401 30.54 22.45 -35.80
C LYS A 401 31.90 22.03 -35.21
N THR A 402 32.71 22.98 -34.74
CA THR A 402 34.08 22.77 -34.23
C THR A 402 34.33 23.37 -32.85
N THR A 403 33.48 24.29 -32.38
CA THR A 403 33.74 25.09 -31.18
C THR A 403 32.80 24.72 -30.04
N CYS A 404 33.31 23.98 -29.04
CA CYS A 404 32.57 23.67 -27.83
C CYS A 404 32.57 24.86 -26.84
N THR A 405 31.38 25.27 -26.41
CA THR A 405 31.18 26.37 -25.44
C THR A 405 30.92 25.87 -24.02
N LYS A 406 30.52 24.60 -23.84
CA LYS A 406 30.37 23.96 -22.52
C LYS A 406 30.53 22.45 -22.62
N CYS A 407 31.31 21.86 -21.72
CA CYS A 407 31.46 20.41 -21.63
C CYS A 407 30.34 19.77 -20.81
N SER A 408 29.99 18.53 -21.14
CA SER A 408 29.05 17.70 -20.37
C SER A 408 29.64 17.32 -19.01
N GLY A 409 28.83 17.16 -17.98
CA GLY A 409 29.26 17.17 -16.57
C GLY A 409 30.38 16.21 -16.13
N LYS A 410 30.71 15.18 -16.91
CA LYS A 410 31.86 14.28 -16.65
C LYS A 410 33.17 14.74 -17.31
N TYR A 411 33.15 15.83 -18.08
CA TYR A 411 34.28 16.38 -18.83
C TYR A 411 34.62 17.79 -18.33
N ARG A 412 35.91 18.12 -18.40
CA ARG A 412 36.50 19.39 -17.98
C ARG A 412 36.94 20.21 -19.19
N TYR A 413 36.76 21.52 -19.13
CA TYR A 413 37.12 22.45 -20.18
C TYR A 413 38.60 22.78 -20.11
N ASN A 414 39.35 22.56 -21.19
CA ASN A 414 40.71 23.08 -21.30
C ASN A 414 40.68 24.55 -21.72
N SER A 415 41.13 25.45 -20.84
CA SER A 415 41.06 26.89 -21.11
C SER A 415 42.18 27.39 -22.03
N ASP A 416 43.33 26.71 -22.04
CA ASP A 416 44.51 27.06 -22.84
C ASP A 416 44.42 26.49 -24.26
N LYS A 417 43.79 25.32 -24.41
CA LYS A 417 43.38 24.75 -25.68
C LYS A 417 41.86 24.83 -25.78
N LYS A 418 41.35 26.00 -26.18
CA LYS A 418 39.94 26.45 -26.33
C LYS A 418 38.93 25.49 -27.03
N LEU A 419 39.25 24.22 -27.26
CA LEU A 419 38.55 23.31 -28.18
C LEU A 419 38.43 21.86 -27.67
N GLU A 420 38.86 21.54 -26.43
CA GLU A 420 38.84 20.14 -25.93
C GLU A 420 38.13 19.98 -24.57
N CYS A 421 37.19 19.03 -24.53
CA CYS A 421 36.56 18.52 -23.32
C CYS A 421 37.30 17.27 -22.84
N LEU A 422 38.06 17.38 -21.76
CA LEU A 422 38.92 16.32 -21.24
C LEU A 422 38.18 15.49 -20.18
N THR A 423 38.42 14.18 -20.13
CA THR A 423 37.88 13.32 -19.06
C THR A 423 38.57 13.55 -17.71
N SER A 424 39.79 14.09 -17.72
CA SER A 424 40.61 14.42 -16.55
C SER A 424 41.73 15.38 -16.96
N CYS A 425 42.25 16.19 -16.03
CA CYS A 425 43.35 17.14 -16.27
C CYS A 425 44.73 16.42 -16.28
N VAL A 426 44.86 15.29 -16.97
CA VAL A 426 46.15 14.57 -17.04
C VAL A 426 47.14 15.43 -17.83
N ASN A 427 48.17 15.92 -17.15
CA ASN A 427 49.19 16.90 -17.60
C ASN A 427 48.81 18.39 -17.50
N TYR A 428 47.72 18.74 -16.83
CA TYR A 428 47.29 20.13 -16.58
C TYR A 428 46.98 20.30 -15.09
N TYR A 429 46.86 21.54 -14.61
CA TYR A 429 46.37 21.84 -13.27
C TYR A 429 44.86 22.04 -13.29
N GLU A 430 44.16 21.45 -12.32
CA GLU A 430 42.73 21.68 -12.13
C GLU A 430 42.51 22.97 -11.35
N VAL A 431 41.64 23.87 -11.82
CA VAL A 431 41.27 25.06 -11.04
C VAL A 431 40.18 24.69 -10.04
N ALA A 432 40.52 24.74 -8.74
CA ALA A 432 39.68 24.31 -7.63
C ALA A 432 38.30 25.00 -7.66
N GLY A 433 37.23 24.22 -7.43
CA GLY A 433 35.86 24.71 -7.47
C GLY A 433 35.33 25.00 -8.88
N THR A 434 36.09 24.64 -9.93
CA THR A 434 35.67 24.80 -11.33
C THR A 434 35.89 23.52 -12.15
N ASN A 435 35.27 23.42 -13.31
CA ASN A 435 35.51 22.34 -14.27
C ASN A 435 36.60 22.69 -15.31
N MET A 436 37.60 23.50 -14.93
CA MET A 436 38.63 23.98 -15.85
C MET A 436 39.99 23.31 -15.61
N CYS A 437 40.69 23.00 -16.71
CA CYS A 437 42.10 22.64 -16.71
C CYS A 437 42.93 23.80 -17.31
N VAL A 438 44.06 24.10 -16.69
CA VAL A 438 45.05 25.11 -17.13
C VAL A 438 46.45 24.52 -17.21
N ASP A 439 47.30 25.04 -18.08
CA ASP A 439 48.72 24.65 -18.22
C ASP A 439 49.52 25.00 -16.95
N ASP A 440 49.20 26.13 -16.31
CA ASP A 440 49.79 26.58 -15.05
C ASP A 440 48.83 27.51 -14.28
N CYS A 441 49.04 27.67 -12.98
CA CYS A 441 48.21 28.55 -12.14
C CYS A 441 48.56 30.03 -12.35
N ASP A 442 47.57 30.92 -12.24
CA ASP A 442 47.81 32.36 -12.25
C ASP A 442 48.52 32.79 -10.95
N ASN A 443 49.83 33.00 -11.02
CA ASN A 443 50.64 33.36 -9.85
C ASN A 443 50.26 34.70 -9.17
N VAL A 444 49.35 35.49 -9.75
CA VAL A 444 48.83 36.73 -9.15
C VAL A 444 47.55 36.49 -8.36
N THR A 445 46.65 35.65 -8.88
CA THR A 445 45.32 35.44 -8.30
C THR A 445 45.13 34.06 -7.67
N GLN A 446 46.08 33.14 -7.85
CA GLN A 446 46.00 31.74 -7.46
C GLN A 446 47.27 31.24 -6.78
N TYR A 447 47.09 30.31 -5.86
CA TYR A 447 48.13 29.48 -5.27
C TYR A 447 48.19 28.12 -5.97
N LYS A 448 49.41 27.64 -6.22
CA LYS A 448 49.68 26.39 -6.92
C LYS A 448 50.04 25.27 -5.94
N ASP A 449 49.20 24.24 -5.86
CA ASP A 449 49.54 22.96 -5.21
C ASP A 449 50.14 22.00 -6.26
N SER A 450 51.46 21.84 -6.21
CA SER A 450 52.19 21.03 -7.17
C SER A 450 52.08 19.52 -6.92
N GLU A 451 51.71 19.07 -5.72
CA GLU A 451 51.55 17.64 -5.42
C GLU A 451 50.19 17.13 -5.88
N LYS A 452 49.14 17.95 -5.70
CA LYS A 452 47.78 17.62 -6.14
C LYS A 452 47.48 18.04 -7.58
N ALA A 453 48.35 18.84 -8.20
CA ALA A 453 48.14 19.47 -9.50
C ALA A 453 46.84 20.31 -9.54
N ILE A 454 46.64 21.17 -8.53
CA ILE A 454 45.45 22.02 -8.37
C ILE A 454 45.86 23.49 -8.18
N CYS A 455 45.10 24.41 -8.79
CA CYS A 455 45.17 25.86 -8.58
C CYS A 455 44.03 26.33 -7.67
N PHE A 456 44.35 27.00 -6.57
CA PHE A 456 43.36 27.56 -5.65
C PHE A 456 43.33 29.09 -5.76
N ASP A 457 42.16 29.70 -5.96
CA ASP A 457 42.03 31.16 -5.97
C ASP A 457 42.36 31.77 -4.59
N TYR A 458 43.09 32.88 -4.57
CA TYR A 458 43.26 33.68 -3.36
C TYR A 458 41.93 34.32 -2.96
N PRO A 459 41.47 34.17 -1.71
CA PRO A 459 40.23 34.81 -1.26
C PRO A 459 40.35 36.34 -1.33
N LYS A 460 39.55 36.98 -2.19
CA LYS A 460 39.55 38.44 -2.42
C LYS A 460 39.32 39.27 -1.16
N SER A 461 38.69 38.70 -0.13
CA SER A 461 38.40 39.33 1.16
C SER A 461 39.59 39.31 2.13
N CYS A 462 40.69 38.65 1.77
CA CYS A 462 41.91 38.55 2.58
C CYS A 462 43.03 39.44 2.04
N VAL A 463 43.75 40.15 2.92
CA VAL A 463 44.90 41.01 2.54
C VAL A 463 46.24 40.45 2.99
N ILE A 464 46.27 39.55 3.98
CA ILE A 464 47.49 38.84 4.40
C ILE A 464 47.15 37.36 4.60
N TYR A 465 47.82 36.49 3.86
CA TYR A 465 47.59 35.05 3.85
C TYR A 465 48.66 34.32 4.66
N ASN A 466 48.30 33.17 5.24
CA ASN A 466 49.28 32.23 5.80
C ASN A 466 49.46 31.04 4.87
N THR A 467 50.58 30.99 4.14
CA THR A 467 50.88 29.92 3.16
C THR A 467 51.35 28.62 3.80
N SER A 468 51.49 28.56 5.13
CA SER A 468 52.03 27.42 5.88
C SER A 468 50.95 26.53 6.52
N ASP A 469 49.67 26.91 6.42
CA ASP A 469 48.61 26.34 7.27
C ASP A 469 47.32 26.14 6.44
N LEU A 470 47.14 24.94 5.87
CA LEU A 470 45.97 24.52 5.07
C LEU A 470 45.03 23.67 5.94
N LEU A 471 43.77 24.09 6.08
CA LEU A 471 42.70 23.27 6.68
C LEU A 471 41.59 23.14 5.64
N ASN A 472 41.16 21.91 5.33
CA ASN A 472 40.12 21.61 4.32
C ASN A 472 40.37 22.26 2.94
N GLU A 473 41.63 22.26 2.48
CA GLU A 473 41.98 22.68 1.10
C GLU A 473 41.76 24.17 0.81
N GLN A 474 41.72 25.02 1.86
CA GLN A 474 41.54 26.47 1.74
C GLN A 474 42.66 27.25 2.45
N ILE A 475 43.15 28.33 1.82
CA ILE A 475 44.24 29.17 2.34
C ILE A 475 43.71 30.05 3.48
N ARG A 476 44.31 29.90 4.67
CA ARG A 476 43.92 30.69 5.85
C ARG A 476 44.30 32.16 5.72
N CYS A 477 43.38 33.02 6.14
CA CYS A 477 43.62 34.44 6.22
C CYS A 477 44.16 34.85 7.59
N SER A 478 45.18 35.68 7.60
CA SER A 478 45.72 36.31 8.81
C SER A 478 45.18 37.73 9.01
N LYS A 479 44.73 38.40 7.94
CA LYS A 479 44.16 39.74 7.99
C LYS A 479 43.17 40.00 6.86
N CYS A 480 41.97 40.45 7.20
CA CYS A 480 40.91 40.76 6.24
C CYS A 480 41.00 42.18 5.65
N ALA A 481 40.45 42.35 4.44
CA ALA A 481 40.27 43.66 3.84
C ALA A 481 39.29 44.52 4.65
N SER A 482 39.41 45.85 4.55
CA SER A 482 38.53 46.79 5.24
C SER A 482 37.06 46.51 4.86
N LYS A 483 36.19 46.29 5.85
CA LYS A 483 34.77 45.85 5.78
C LYS A 483 34.50 44.35 5.95
N TYR A 484 35.54 43.52 6.06
CA TYR A 484 35.39 42.09 6.34
C TYR A 484 35.88 41.75 7.75
N TYR A 485 35.26 40.74 8.37
CA TYR A 485 35.54 40.24 9.70
C TYR A 485 36.26 38.90 9.61
N LEU A 486 37.33 38.74 10.39
CA LEU A 486 38.06 37.48 10.47
C LEU A 486 37.34 36.52 11.43
N THR A 487 36.96 35.34 10.96
CA THR A 487 36.39 34.28 11.80
C THR A 487 37.45 33.70 12.72
N TYR A 488 37.08 33.45 13.98
CA TYR A 488 38.04 32.96 14.98
C TYR A 488 38.60 31.57 14.64
N ASP A 489 37.76 30.68 14.14
CA ASP A 489 38.02 29.26 13.93
C ASP A 489 38.40 28.91 12.48
N THR A 490 37.63 29.35 11.49
CA THR A 490 37.92 29.05 10.07
C THR A 490 39.04 29.92 9.51
N LYS A 491 39.36 31.06 10.16
CA LYS A 491 40.32 32.07 9.67
C LYS A 491 39.95 32.58 8.27
N GLU A 492 38.66 32.70 8.01
CA GLU A 492 38.09 33.24 6.77
C GLU A 492 37.61 34.67 6.97
N CYS A 493 37.54 35.43 5.88
CA CYS A 493 37.07 36.81 5.89
C CYS A 493 35.64 36.89 5.36
N VAL A 494 34.70 37.18 6.24
CA VAL A 494 33.26 37.28 5.95
C VAL A 494 32.78 38.73 6.05
N ASP A 495 31.80 39.14 5.25
CA ASP A 495 31.27 40.51 5.29
C ASP A 495 30.29 40.73 6.46
N GLN A 496 29.67 39.65 6.94
CA GLN A 496 28.89 39.58 8.17
C GLN A 496 29.22 38.29 8.92
N CYS A 497 29.27 38.38 10.25
CA CYS A 497 29.43 37.19 11.08
C CYS A 497 28.18 36.31 11.01
N SER A 498 28.35 34.98 10.95
CA SER A 498 27.24 34.04 11.12
C SER A 498 26.57 34.27 12.47
N VAL A 499 25.31 33.86 12.60
CA VAL A 499 24.51 33.96 13.83
C VAL A 499 25.19 33.36 15.07
N ASP A 500 26.18 32.50 14.86
CA ASP A 500 26.96 31.81 15.90
C ASP A 500 28.17 32.61 16.41
N TYR A 501 28.41 33.81 15.88
CA TYR A 501 29.55 34.65 16.22
C TYR A 501 29.13 36.09 16.52
N GLU A 502 29.75 36.68 17.55
CA GLU A 502 29.63 38.08 17.91
C GLU A 502 30.55 38.90 17.01
N GLN A 503 29.96 39.87 16.32
CA GLN A 503 30.67 40.81 15.46
C GLN A 503 31.32 41.89 16.33
N VAL A 504 32.65 41.90 16.36
CA VAL A 504 33.44 42.95 17.00
C VAL A 504 33.88 43.93 15.93
N GLU A 505 33.37 45.15 16.00
CA GLU A 505 33.73 46.23 15.10
C GLU A 505 35.22 46.60 15.22
N PRO A 506 35.92 46.89 14.11
CA PRO A 506 37.33 47.24 14.13
C PRO A 506 37.56 48.53 14.93
N ASN A 507 38.50 48.52 15.88
CA ASN A 507 38.84 49.69 16.68
C ASN A 507 40.32 50.08 16.50
N GLY A 508 40.56 51.11 15.69
CA GLY A 508 41.89 51.68 15.45
C GLY A 508 42.89 50.70 14.81
N ASN A 509 43.62 49.95 15.64
CA ASN A 509 44.67 48.99 15.25
C ASN A 509 44.22 47.52 15.29
N GLU A 510 42.99 47.23 15.72
CA GLU A 510 42.44 45.87 15.76
C GLU A 510 41.46 45.64 14.61
N ASP A 511 41.66 44.53 13.88
CA ASP A 511 40.78 44.10 12.79
C ASP A 511 39.42 43.67 13.33
N GLY A 512 38.36 43.82 12.52
CA GLY A 512 37.04 43.30 12.86
C GLY A 512 37.08 41.77 12.98
N LYS A 513 36.48 41.23 14.03
CA LYS A 513 36.51 39.78 14.32
C LYS A 513 35.11 39.23 14.53
N CYS A 514 34.91 38.00 14.09
CA CYS A 514 33.77 37.18 14.49
C CYS A 514 34.24 36.27 15.62
N ASN A 515 33.89 36.62 16.86
CA ASN A 515 34.20 35.81 18.04
C ASN A 515 33.07 34.82 18.27
N GLN A 516 33.37 33.55 18.50
CA GLN A 516 32.33 32.54 18.71
C GLN A 516 31.44 32.89 19.92
N ILE A 517 30.12 32.89 19.73
CA ILE A 517 29.15 33.00 20.82
C ILE A 517 29.15 31.65 21.55
N VAL A 518 29.62 31.65 22.79
CA VAL A 518 29.55 30.47 23.65
C VAL A 518 28.25 30.56 24.45
N CYS A 519 27.33 29.62 24.18
CA CYS A 519 26.08 29.49 24.91
C CYS A 519 26.29 28.95 26.31
N ASP A 520 25.47 29.40 27.26
CA ASP A 520 25.58 28.96 28.66
C ASP A 520 25.13 27.50 28.81
N ASP A 521 24.20 27.03 27.97
CA ASP A 521 23.83 25.62 27.84
C ASP A 521 24.75 24.89 26.85
N THR A 522 25.50 23.90 27.34
CA THR A 522 26.43 23.09 26.54
C THR A 522 25.75 22.26 25.45
N ASN A 523 24.46 21.94 25.61
CA ASN A 523 23.66 21.19 24.66
C ASN A 523 22.97 22.10 23.62
N CYS A 524 23.08 23.41 23.79
CA CYS A 524 22.65 24.37 22.79
C CYS A 524 23.63 24.40 21.60
N GLU A 525 23.07 24.33 20.40
CA GLU A 525 23.80 24.54 19.15
C GLU A 525 24.07 26.04 18.98
N ASN A 526 23.01 26.86 18.98
CA ASN A 526 23.08 28.30 18.71
C ASN A 526 22.21 29.09 19.71
N CYS A 527 22.67 30.23 20.21
CA CYS A 527 21.96 31.09 21.16
C CYS A 527 22.04 32.57 20.75
N THR A 528 21.19 33.42 21.33
CA THR A 528 21.12 34.85 20.94
C THR A 528 22.29 35.68 21.46
N SER A 529 22.76 36.64 20.65
CA SER A 529 23.82 37.58 21.03
C SER A 529 23.43 38.52 22.19
N GLN A 530 22.14 38.72 22.43
CA GLN A 530 21.62 39.58 23.50
C GLN A 530 21.45 38.84 24.84
N SER A 531 21.42 37.51 24.85
CA SER A 531 21.28 36.68 26.06
C SER A 531 21.75 35.24 25.80
N LYS A 532 22.91 34.87 26.36
CA LYS A 532 23.54 33.53 26.24
C LYS A 532 22.71 32.38 26.83
N ASN A 533 21.68 32.71 27.62
CA ASN A 533 20.70 31.81 28.22
C ASN A 533 19.47 31.53 27.32
N ILE A 534 19.42 32.10 26.11
CA ILE A 534 18.32 31.86 25.16
C ILE A 534 18.88 31.02 24.01
N CYS A 535 18.74 29.70 24.13
CA CYS A 535 19.02 28.77 23.05
C CYS A 535 17.98 28.87 21.92
N MET A 536 18.44 28.92 20.68
CA MET A 536 17.60 28.95 19.48
C MET A 536 17.46 27.57 18.82
N LYS A 537 18.46 26.70 19.01
CA LYS A 537 18.47 25.34 18.47
C LYS A 537 19.34 24.44 19.34
N CYS A 538 18.85 23.25 19.63
CA CYS A 538 19.58 22.25 20.40
C CYS A 538 20.37 21.30 19.50
N LYS A 539 21.52 20.83 19.98
CA LYS A 539 22.29 19.77 19.32
C LYS A 539 21.45 18.49 19.29
N SER A 540 21.53 17.70 18.23
CA SER A 540 20.91 16.37 18.23
C SER A 540 21.54 15.47 19.31
N PRO A 541 20.77 14.70 20.10
CA PRO A 541 19.33 14.43 20.03
C PRO A 541 18.48 15.21 21.06
N TYR A 542 18.84 16.46 21.38
CA TYR A 542 18.18 17.27 22.40
C TYR A 542 17.02 18.11 21.84
N TYR A 543 16.04 18.37 22.68
CA TYR A 543 14.82 19.13 22.37
C TYR A 543 14.85 20.48 23.08
N LEU A 544 14.34 21.51 22.40
CA LEU A 544 14.28 22.88 22.92
C LEU A 544 13.08 23.05 23.86
N TYR A 545 13.35 23.34 25.14
CA TYR A 545 12.36 23.59 26.18
C TYR A 545 12.24 25.09 26.46
N LEU A 546 11.02 25.62 26.51
CA LEU A 546 10.74 27.01 26.87
C LEU A 546 10.35 27.08 28.36
N ASN A 547 11.14 27.79 29.15
CA ASN A 547 10.84 28.02 30.56
C ASN A 547 9.83 29.17 30.73
N GLU A 548 9.17 29.23 31.90
CA GLU A 548 8.19 30.28 32.24
C GLU A 548 8.78 31.70 32.19
N ASP A 549 10.09 31.84 32.42
CA ASP A 549 10.83 33.11 32.36
C ASP A 549 11.25 33.51 30.94
N ARG A 550 10.81 32.76 29.93
CA ARG A 550 11.18 32.88 28.50
C ARG A 550 12.64 32.54 28.18
N SER A 551 13.39 31.95 29.11
CA SER A 551 14.65 31.30 28.78
C SER A 551 14.40 29.99 28.03
N THR A 552 15.36 29.54 27.23
CA THR A 552 15.26 28.29 26.47
C THR A 552 16.46 27.39 26.75
N LYS A 553 16.18 26.12 27.04
CA LYS A 553 17.16 25.12 27.45
C LYS A 553 17.01 23.85 26.64
N CYS A 554 18.10 23.11 26.46
CA CYS A 554 18.13 21.86 25.72
C CYS A 554 18.07 20.65 26.65
N GLU A 555 17.04 19.82 26.49
CA GLU A 555 16.84 18.61 27.29
C GLU A 555 16.77 17.37 26.42
N SER A 556 17.26 16.23 26.93
CA SER A 556 17.34 14.99 26.15
C SER A 556 15.96 14.33 25.92
N THR A 557 14.93 14.79 26.63
CA THR A 557 13.55 14.30 26.51
C THR A 557 12.59 15.45 26.80
N CYS A 558 11.48 15.53 26.06
CA CYS A 558 10.35 16.35 26.49
C CYS A 558 9.75 15.76 27.77
N THR A 559 9.44 16.62 28.74
CA THR A 559 8.80 16.24 30.01
C THR A 559 7.46 15.54 29.78
N LYS A 560 6.95 14.86 30.81
CA LYS A 560 5.72 14.03 30.74
C LYS A 560 4.50 14.75 30.14
N ASP A 561 4.45 16.08 30.21
CA ASP A 561 3.28 16.89 29.84
C ASP A 561 3.48 17.68 28.54
N THR A 562 4.58 17.42 27.82
CA THR A 562 4.94 18.05 26.55
C THR A 562 5.18 17.02 25.45
N HIS A 563 4.90 17.39 24.20
CA HIS A 563 5.29 16.62 23.00
C HIS A 563 6.33 17.42 22.20
N PHE A 564 7.07 16.76 21.32
CA PHE A 564 7.98 17.48 20.42
C PHE A 564 7.27 17.82 19.10
N GLU A 565 7.46 19.03 18.62
CA GLU A 565 7.02 19.47 17.31
C GLU A 565 8.26 19.84 16.49
N LYS A 566 8.25 19.47 15.20
CA LYS A 566 9.33 19.78 14.26
C LYS A 566 8.92 21.00 13.44
N THR A 567 9.67 22.09 13.55
CA THR A 567 9.45 23.27 12.71
C THR A 567 9.92 23.06 11.27
N ASN A 568 9.49 23.93 10.35
CA ASN A 568 9.98 23.98 8.96
C ASN A 568 11.51 24.16 8.83
N ASN A 569 12.19 24.56 9.91
CA ASN A 569 13.65 24.72 9.96
C ASN A 569 14.35 23.57 10.70
N ASP A 570 13.71 22.39 10.79
CA ASP A 570 14.22 21.19 11.47
C ASP A 570 14.50 21.34 12.98
N VAL A 571 13.99 22.40 13.63
CA VAL A 571 14.13 22.56 15.10
C VAL A 571 13.07 21.72 15.81
N LEU A 572 13.53 20.87 16.74
CA LEU A 572 12.69 20.05 17.62
C LEU A 572 12.44 20.79 18.94
N TYR A 573 11.22 21.24 19.18
CA TYR A 573 10.86 21.96 20.40
C TYR A 573 9.76 21.26 21.18
N CYS A 574 9.84 21.28 22.50
CA CYS A 574 8.84 20.72 23.39
C CYS A 574 7.69 21.72 23.57
N LYS A 575 6.47 21.27 23.29
CA LYS A 575 5.24 22.06 23.40
C LYS A 575 4.27 21.39 24.34
N MET A 576 3.55 22.18 25.14
CA MET A 576 2.53 21.65 26.05
C MET A 576 1.39 21.04 25.25
N CYS A 577 0.85 19.92 25.73
CA CYS A 577 -0.33 19.30 25.10
C CYS A 577 -1.56 20.23 25.10
N SER A 578 -1.60 21.23 25.99
CA SER A 578 -2.64 22.27 26.10
C SER A 578 -2.57 23.38 25.04
N ASP A 579 -1.41 23.58 24.39
CA ASP A 579 -1.11 24.80 23.62
C ASP A 579 -1.29 24.64 22.09
N LEU A 580 -1.86 23.52 21.64
CA LEU A 580 -2.19 23.30 20.23
C LEU A 580 -3.34 24.23 19.83
N THR A 581 -3.28 24.80 18.63
CA THR A 581 -4.39 25.58 18.04
C THR A 581 -5.68 24.76 17.83
N ASP A 582 -5.58 23.42 17.96
CA ASP A 582 -6.69 22.45 18.03
C ASP A 582 -6.60 21.57 19.31
N GLY A 583 -6.06 22.10 20.41
CA GLY A 583 -5.70 21.34 21.61
C GLY A 583 -6.87 20.64 22.30
N ILE A 584 -6.59 19.44 22.81
CA ILE A 584 -7.53 18.68 23.65
C ILE A 584 -7.56 19.35 25.01
N GLU A 585 -8.60 20.15 25.27
CA GLU A 585 -8.81 20.81 26.55
C GLU A 585 -8.70 19.78 27.69
N LYS A 586 -7.95 20.12 28.76
CA LYS A 586 -7.75 19.23 29.92
C LYS A 586 -6.93 17.96 29.65
N CYS A 587 -6.10 17.94 28.62
CA CYS A 587 -5.14 16.86 28.37
C CYS A 587 -3.76 17.14 29.00
N ILE A 588 -3.29 16.24 29.86
CA ILE A 588 -1.95 16.27 30.47
C ILE A 588 -0.92 15.59 29.55
N LYS A 589 -1.24 14.44 28.97
CA LYS A 589 -0.31 13.68 28.11
C LYS A 589 -0.90 13.40 26.75
N CYS A 590 -0.14 13.61 25.69
CA CYS A 590 -0.59 13.40 24.33
C CYS A 590 0.45 12.64 23.47
N SER A 591 -0.04 11.93 22.46
CA SER A 591 0.76 11.35 21.38
C SER A 591 0.35 12.01 20.06
N ILE A 592 1.34 12.45 19.28
CA ILE A 592 1.10 13.12 18.00
C ILE A 592 1.89 12.38 16.92
N ASN A 593 1.17 11.88 15.91
CA ASN A 593 1.71 11.36 14.65
C ASN A 593 1.20 12.24 13.50
N GLU A 594 1.76 12.07 12.29
CA GLU A 594 1.47 12.93 11.13
C GLU A 594 -0.02 13.08 10.76
N ASN A 595 -0.89 12.14 11.18
CA ASN A 595 -2.33 12.17 10.88
C ASN A 595 -3.27 12.01 12.10
N GLU A 596 -2.74 11.82 13.32
CA GLU A 596 -3.58 11.58 14.51
C GLU A 596 -2.99 12.24 15.76
N LYS A 597 -3.82 13.02 16.48
CA LYS A 597 -3.57 13.54 17.82
C LYS A 597 -4.36 12.66 18.80
N LYS A 598 -3.74 12.21 19.89
CA LYS A 598 -4.39 11.37 20.91
C LYS A 598 -4.04 11.84 22.30
N CYS A 599 -5.05 12.08 23.15
CA CYS A 599 -4.81 12.26 24.59
C CYS A 599 -4.67 10.91 25.29
N ASN A 600 -3.57 10.74 26.02
CA ASN A 600 -3.26 9.55 26.81
C ASN A 600 -3.62 9.73 28.29
N THR A 601 -3.70 10.96 28.79
CA THR A 601 -4.04 11.23 30.20
C THR A 601 -4.66 12.61 30.34
N CYS A 602 -5.80 12.71 31.02
CA CYS A 602 -6.51 13.97 31.27
C CYS A 602 -6.19 14.56 32.66
N GLU A 603 -6.54 15.83 32.86
CA GLU A 603 -6.50 16.49 34.18
C GLU A 603 -7.37 15.75 35.20
N THR A 604 -7.01 15.86 36.48
CA THR A 604 -7.78 15.24 37.57
C THR A 604 -9.26 15.64 37.50
N GLY A 605 -10.15 14.63 37.47
CA GLY A 605 -11.59 14.82 37.31
C GLY A 605 -12.10 14.70 35.88
N TYR A 606 -11.22 14.52 34.90
CA TYR A 606 -11.55 14.24 33.51
C TYR A 606 -11.03 12.86 33.09
N TYR A 607 -11.72 12.24 32.14
CA TYR A 607 -11.49 10.87 31.69
C TYR A 607 -11.39 10.80 30.17
N VAL A 608 -10.44 9.98 29.70
CA VAL A 608 -10.19 9.76 28.27
C VAL A 608 -11.38 9.03 27.65
N GLN A 609 -11.92 9.57 26.57
CA GLN A 609 -13.13 9.05 25.90
C GLN A 609 -12.79 7.94 24.87
N PRO A 610 -13.65 6.91 24.72
CA PRO A 610 -13.35 5.74 23.90
C PRO A 610 -13.55 5.95 22.38
N ASN A 611 -14.45 6.85 21.98
CA ASN A 611 -14.88 7.03 20.57
C ASN A 611 -14.60 8.44 20.01
N SER A 612 -13.70 9.20 20.64
CA SER A 612 -13.31 10.52 20.16
C SER A 612 -11.82 10.66 20.39
N LEU A 613 -11.05 10.65 19.31
CA LEU A 613 -9.58 10.71 19.34
C LEU A 613 -9.03 11.94 20.09
N ASN A 614 -9.88 12.89 20.49
CA ASN A 614 -9.47 14.21 20.98
C ASN A 614 -10.34 14.79 22.12
N GLU A 615 -10.85 13.99 23.07
CA GLU A 615 -11.69 14.56 24.16
C GLU A 615 -11.41 13.99 25.56
N CYS A 616 -11.29 14.91 26.52
CA CYS A 616 -11.31 14.66 27.97
C CYS A 616 -12.64 15.15 28.54
N LYS A 617 -13.44 14.28 29.15
CA LYS A 617 -14.75 14.64 29.73
C LYS A 617 -14.88 14.15 31.17
N THR A 618 -15.73 14.81 31.97
CA THR A 618 -15.96 14.47 33.38
C THR A 618 -16.79 13.20 33.60
N THR A 619 -17.36 12.63 32.55
CA THR A 619 -18.22 11.44 32.60
C THR A 619 -17.92 10.49 31.46
N CYS A 620 -18.09 9.18 31.68
CA CYS A 620 -17.99 8.17 30.63
C CYS A 620 -19.33 7.95 29.91
N PRO A 621 -19.31 7.58 28.62
CA PRO A 621 -20.51 7.31 27.85
C PRO A 621 -21.19 6.01 28.33
N THR A 622 -22.47 5.82 27.96
CA THR A 622 -23.21 4.58 28.27
C THR A 622 -22.48 3.33 27.81
N GLY A 623 -22.43 2.30 28.65
CA GLY A 623 -21.65 1.08 28.40
C GLY A 623 -20.17 1.19 28.75
N TYR A 624 -19.75 2.29 29.39
CA TYR A 624 -18.40 2.47 29.93
C TYR A 624 -18.47 2.94 31.38
N LYS A 625 -17.50 2.51 32.18
CA LYS A 625 -17.29 3.01 33.55
C LYS A 625 -15.99 3.81 33.62
N ILE A 626 -15.83 4.57 34.69
CA ILE A 626 -14.55 5.18 35.02
C ILE A 626 -13.56 4.05 35.39
N GLY A 627 -12.45 3.99 34.66
CA GLY A 627 -11.33 3.09 34.91
C GLY A 627 -10.40 3.64 35.98
N ASP A 628 -9.63 2.76 36.60
CA ASP A 628 -8.68 3.12 37.66
C ASP A 628 -7.51 3.98 37.12
N ASN A 629 -7.28 3.93 35.81
CA ASN A 629 -6.20 4.65 35.13
C ASN A 629 -6.63 6.02 34.57
N GLY A 630 -7.85 6.48 34.87
CA GLY A 630 -8.36 7.77 34.37
C GLY A 630 -8.88 7.71 32.91
N ASP A 631 -9.21 6.52 32.42
CA ASP A 631 -9.82 6.28 31.11
C ASP A 631 -11.22 5.67 31.26
N CYS A 632 -12.05 5.78 30.21
CA CYS A 632 -13.35 5.11 30.19
C CYS A 632 -13.19 3.64 29.77
N GLU A 633 -13.34 2.74 30.73
CA GLU A 633 -13.26 1.30 30.51
C GLU A 633 -14.61 0.75 30.02
N LYS A 634 -14.57 -0.05 28.94
CA LYS A 634 -15.77 -0.69 28.39
C LYS A 634 -16.36 -1.70 29.39
N CYS A 635 -17.66 -1.61 29.64
CA CYS A 635 -18.42 -2.63 30.38
C CYS A 635 -18.45 -3.96 29.62
N ALA A 636 -18.85 -5.03 30.31
CA ALA A 636 -19.12 -6.33 29.68
C ALA A 636 -20.12 -6.19 28.52
N ASP A 637 -20.06 -7.08 27.53
CA ASP A 637 -20.93 -6.98 26.35
C ASP A 637 -22.42 -7.02 26.73
N ASN A 638 -23.22 -6.22 26.01
CA ASN A 638 -24.65 -6.00 26.26
C ASN A 638 -24.99 -5.37 27.63
N CYS A 639 -24.02 -4.71 28.26
CA CYS A 639 -24.19 -3.98 29.51
C CYS A 639 -24.28 -2.46 29.28
N ILE A 640 -25.23 -1.79 29.93
CA ILE A 640 -25.35 -0.31 29.87
C ILE A 640 -24.72 0.41 31.07
N SER A 641 -24.49 -0.27 32.21
CA SER A 641 -23.79 0.27 33.38
C SER A 641 -23.11 -0.82 34.23
N CYS A 642 -21.90 -0.58 34.72
CA CYS A 642 -21.07 -1.59 35.43
C CYS A 642 -20.15 -1.03 36.53
N ASP A 643 -20.61 -0.03 37.29
CA ASP A 643 -19.83 0.88 38.15
C ASP A 643 -18.84 0.18 39.11
N THR A 644 -19.23 -0.94 39.73
CA THR A 644 -18.38 -1.65 40.72
C THR A 644 -17.77 -2.94 40.21
N ASN A 645 -18.12 -3.34 38.99
CA ASN A 645 -18.11 -4.75 38.58
C ASN A 645 -17.20 -5.03 37.36
N GLY A 646 -16.95 -4.03 36.50
CA GLY A 646 -15.87 -4.06 35.49
C GLY A 646 -16.05 -5.01 34.30
N LYS A 647 -14.93 -5.35 33.64
CA LYS A 647 -14.82 -5.97 32.28
C LYS A 647 -15.46 -7.36 32.10
N GLY A 648 -16.16 -7.89 33.11
CA GLY A 648 -16.85 -9.18 33.04
C GLY A 648 -18.15 -9.27 33.85
N LYS A 649 -18.60 -8.16 34.45
CA LYS A 649 -19.80 -8.11 35.29
C LYS A 649 -20.57 -6.81 35.02
N CYS A 650 -21.88 -6.86 35.17
CA CYS A 650 -22.82 -5.85 34.73
C CYS A 650 -23.86 -5.56 35.81
N ASP A 651 -24.21 -4.29 35.98
CA ASP A 651 -25.26 -3.88 36.91
C ASP A 651 -26.61 -3.77 36.21
N LYS A 652 -26.60 -3.36 34.94
CA LYS A 652 -27.81 -3.22 34.12
C LYS A 652 -27.56 -3.58 32.66
N CYS A 653 -28.34 -4.52 32.14
CA CYS A 653 -28.27 -4.94 30.75
C CYS A 653 -29.02 -4.00 29.81
N VAL A 654 -28.64 -4.02 28.53
CA VAL A 654 -29.42 -3.40 27.44
C VAL A 654 -30.84 -3.97 27.46
N SER A 655 -31.84 -3.13 27.14
CA SER A 655 -33.24 -3.55 27.03
C SER A 655 -33.36 -4.78 26.12
N SER A 656 -34.04 -5.83 26.59
CA SER A 656 -34.17 -7.19 25.99
C SER A 656 -33.15 -8.25 26.40
N TYR A 657 -32.16 -7.92 27.23
CA TYR A 657 -31.22 -8.89 27.82
C TYR A 657 -31.53 -9.15 29.29
N TYR A 658 -31.26 -10.38 29.73
CA TYR A 658 -31.44 -10.83 31.11
C TYR A 658 -30.12 -10.74 31.89
N LEU A 659 -30.15 -10.11 33.06
CA LEU A 659 -29.03 -10.12 34.00
C LEU A 659 -29.04 -11.41 34.83
N LEU A 660 -27.96 -12.18 34.77
CA LEU A 660 -27.79 -13.40 35.55
C LEU A 660 -27.29 -13.08 36.97
N GLU A 661 -28.03 -13.44 38.02
CA GLU A 661 -27.82 -13.00 39.41
C GLU A 661 -26.39 -13.22 39.98
N ASN A 662 -25.71 -14.29 39.57
CA ASN A 662 -24.42 -14.67 40.15
C ASN A 662 -23.21 -14.33 39.28
N THR A 663 -23.34 -14.50 37.96
CA THR A 663 -22.27 -14.13 37.03
C THR A 663 -22.28 -12.64 36.74
N LEU A 664 -23.40 -11.96 37.00
CA LEU A 664 -23.64 -10.56 36.65
C LEU A 664 -23.38 -10.31 35.16
N THR A 665 -23.73 -11.27 34.30
CA THR A 665 -23.58 -11.14 32.85
C THR A 665 -24.93 -10.99 32.17
N CYS A 666 -24.94 -10.36 31.00
CA CYS A 666 -26.14 -10.15 30.19
C CYS A 666 -26.29 -11.26 29.15
N SER A 667 -27.38 -12.01 29.22
CA SER A 667 -27.72 -13.05 28.25
C SER A 667 -29.01 -12.72 27.51
N SER A 668 -29.10 -13.07 26.23
CA SER A 668 -30.34 -12.91 25.46
C SER A 668 -31.46 -13.86 25.93
N THR A 669 -31.10 -14.91 26.67
CA THR A 669 -32.02 -15.90 27.24
C THR A 669 -31.80 -16.07 28.74
N CYS A 670 -32.83 -16.55 29.45
CA CYS A 670 -32.75 -16.82 30.89
C CYS A 670 -32.18 -18.21 31.21
N ASP A 671 -31.22 -18.68 30.39
CA ASP A 671 -30.46 -19.94 30.48
C ASP A 671 -31.04 -21.01 31.43
N ILE A 672 -32.28 -21.44 31.21
CA ILE A 672 -33.05 -22.26 32.15
C ILE A 672 -32.39 -23.62 32.35
N GLU A 673 -31.81 -24.16 31.27
CA GLU A 673 -31.05 -25.40 31.26
C GLU A 673 -29.75 -25.34 32.06
N LYS A 674 -29.29 -24.13 32.44
CA LYS A 674 -28.11 -23.91 33.29
C LYS A 674 -28.48 -23.56 34.74
N GLY A 675 -29.70 -23.87 35.17
CA GLY A 675 -30.17 -23.64 36.54
C GLY A 675 -30.54 -22.20 36.83
N TYR A 676 -31.18 -21.50 35.88
CA TYR A 676 -31.73 -20.16 36.09
C TYR A 676 -33.24 -20.13 35.88
N PHE A 677 -33.93 -19.21 36.55
CA PHE A 677 -35.35 -18.97 36.35
C PHE A 677 -35.64 -17.48 36.23
N LYS A 678 -36.66 -17.14 35.44
CA LYS A 678 -37.04 -15.75 35.19
C LYS A 678 -37.70 -15.16 36.43
N ASN A 679 -37.20 -14.00 36.87
CA ASN A 679 -37.85 -13.26 37.94
C ASN A 679 -38.97 -12.38 37.37
N GLU A 680 -40.22 -12.82 37.51
CA GLU A 680 -41.38 -12.08 37.02
C GLU A 680 -41.74 -10.84 37.86
N THR A 681 -41.09 -10.64 39.02
CA THR A 681 -41.38 -9.51 39.91
C THR A 681 -40.65 -8.22 39.54
N VAL A 682 -39.67 -8.27 38.61
CA VAL A 682 -38.84 -7.12 38.21
C VAL A 682 -39.10 -6.78 36.74
N THR A 683 -39.94 -5.78 36.49
CA THR A 683 -40.31 -5.35 35.12
C THR A 683 -39.26 -4.46 34.45
N ASP A 684 -38.49 -3.70 35.24
CA ASP A 684 -37.60 -2.64 34.71
C ASP A 684 -36.15 -3.09 34.48
N ASN A 685 -35.83 -4.36 34.79
CA ASN A 685 -34.50 -4.97 34.62
C ASN A 685 -34.66 -6.49 34.57
N LEU A 686 -34.96 -7.04 33.39
CA LEU A 686 -35.11 -8.48 33.16
C LEU A 686 -33.99 -9.23 33.89
N LYS A 687 -34.32 -9.95 34.97
CA LYS A 687 -33.35 -10.62 35.84
C LYS A 687 -33.65 -12.11 35.90
N CYS A 688 -32.58 -12.90 35.87
CA CYS A 688 -32.62 -14.34 36.04
C CYS A 688 -31.94 -14.71 37.34
N ASN A 689 -32.71 -15.30 38.25
CA ASN A 689 -32.20 -15.80 39.51
C ASN A 689 -31.68 -17.23 39.31
N LYS A 690 -30.62 -17.58 40.03
CA LYS A 690 -30.13 -18.97 40.01
C LYS A 690 -31.06 -19.83 40.87
N CYS A 691 -31.31 -21.06 40.43
CA CYS A 691 -31.97 -22.08 41.24
C CYS A 691 -31.18 -22.36 42.52
N ASP A 692 -31.87 -22.86 43.55
CA ASP A 692 -31.25 -23.23 44.83
C ASP A 692 -30.25 -24.39 44.66
N GLU A 693 -29.40 -24.59 45.67
CA GLU A 693 -28.32 -25.59 45.65
C GLU A 693 -28.86 -27.00 45.32
N TYR A 694 -28.13 -27.74 44.48
CA TYR A 694 -28.50 -29.08 43.96
C TYR A 694 -29.70 -29.13 43.00
N CYS A 695 -30.23 -27.98 42.55
CA CYS A 695 -31.32 -27.88 41.59
C CYS A 695 -30.82 -27.34 40.23
N ASP A 696 -30.98 -28.12 39.16
CA ASP A 696 -30.57 -27.73 37.80
C ASP A 696 -31.73 -27.14 36.96
N GLN A 697 -32.99 -27.31 37.37
CA GLN A 697 -34.15 -26.63 36.81
C GLN A 697 -35.19 -26.33 37.89
N CYS A 698 -35.66 -25.08 37.96
CA CYS A 698 -36.63 -24.64 38.96
C CYS A 698 -37.66 -23.67 38.38
N ALA A 699 -38.87 -23.67 38.95
CA ALA A 699 -39.90 -22.67 38.65
C ALA A 699 -39.74 -21.41 39.51
N SER A 700 -39.21 -21.58 40.72
CA SER A 700 -38.85 -20.50 41.64
C SER A 700 -37.71 -20.95 42.54
N LYS A 701 -37.14 -20.03 43.34
CA LYS A 701 -36.05 -20.35 44.27
C LYS A 701 -36.41 -21.52 45.21
N SER A 702 -37.67 -21.59 45.66
CA SER A 702 -38.17 -22.63 46.57
C SER A 702 -38.83 -23.83 45.88
N GLU A 703 -38.89 -23.85 44.55
CA GLU A 703 -39.62 -24.86 43.78
C GLU A 703 -38.72 -25.44 42.68
N CYS A 704 -38.01 -26.50 43.05
CA CYS A 704 -37.18 -27.26 42.14
C CYS A 704 -38.00 -28.28 41.35
N LEU A 705 -37.75 -28.35 40.05
CA LEU A 705 -38.36 -29.30 39.13
C LEU A 705 -37.43 -30.46 38.83
N HIS A 706 -36.11 -30.20 38.77
CA HIS A 706 -35.10 -31.21 38.45
C HIS A 706 -33.84 -31.02 39.28
N CYS A 707 -33.29 -32.14 39.77
CA CYS A 707 -32.12 -32.15 40.62
C CYS A 707 -30.85 -32.49 39.85
N GLU A 708 -29.76 -31.85 40.27
CA GLU A 708 -28.39 -32.15 39.83
C GLU A 708 -28.05 -33.64 40.07
N TYR A 709 -27.11 -34.16 39.28
CA TYR A 709 -26.73 -35.57 39.35
C TYR A 709 -26.19 -35.93 40.74
N GLY A 710 -26.89 -36.84 41.43
CA GLY A 710 -26.54 -37.27 42.80
C GLY A 710 -27.48 -36.75 43.89
N ALA A 711 -28.41 -35.84 43.58
CA ALA A 711 -29.47 -35.39 44.47
C ALA A 711 -30.84 -35.98 44.08
N PHE A 712 -31.80 -35.92 45.02
CA PHE A 712 -33.13 -36.50 44.87
C PHE A 712 -34.21 -35.46 45.19
N LEU A 713 -35.23 -35.39 44.33
CA LEU A 713 -36.36 -34.49 44.52
C LEU A 713 -37.28 -34.99 45.64
N PHE A 714 -37.51 -34.15 46.65
CA PHE A 714 -38.42 -34.38 47.75
C PHE A 714 -39.15 -33.07 48.10
N GLU A 715 -40.49 -33.07 48.03
CA GLU A 715 -41.33 -31.89 48.30
C GLU A 715 -40.82 -30.60 47.62
N ASN A 716 -40.58 -30.68 46.31
CA ASN A 716 -40.06 -29.59 45.46
C ASN A 716 -38.67 -29.06 45.84
N LYS A 717 -37.86 -29.83 46.59
CA LYS A 717 -36.47 -29.52 46.92
C LYS A 717 -35.55 -30.68 46.60
N CYS A 718 -34.30 -30.37 46.26
CA CYS A 718 -33.27 -31.38 46.05
C CYS A 718 -32.52 -31.64 47.35
N ILE A 719 -32.44 -32.91 47.75
CA ILE A 719 -31.72 -33.34 48.95
C ILE A 719 -30.75 -34.47 48.59
N GLY A 720 -29.61 -34.53 49.28
CA GLY A 720 -28.58 -35.55 49.01
C GLY A 720 -28.96 -36.96 49.48
N THR A 721 -29.84 -37.08 50.48
CA THR A 721 -30.30 -38.36 51.04
C THR A 721 -31.79 -38.30 51.38
N CYS A 722 -32.56 -39.32 50.96
CA CYS A 722 -34.00 -39.32 51.24
C CYS A 722 -34.30 -39.56 52.73
N PRO A 723 -35.27 -38.83 53.32
CA PRO A 723 -35.65 -38.93 54.72
C PRO A 723 -36.23 -40.29 55.08
N VAL A 724 -36.31 -40.58 56.38
CA VAL A 724 -36.88 -41.83 56.91
C VAL A 724 -38.30 -42.03 56.36
N GLY A 725 -38.58 -43.24 55.87
CA GLY A 725 -39.84 -43.59 55.20
C GLY A 725 -39.85 -43.34 53.68
N TYR A 726 -38.72 -42.92 53.10
CA TYR A 726 -38.53 -42.75 51.66
C TYR A 726 -37.22 -43.39 51.18
N PHE A 727 -37.18 -43.83 49.93
CA PHE A 727 -36.00 -44.42 49.29
C PHE A 727 -35.62 -43.71 47.99
N GLU A 728 -34.36 -43.83 47.60
CA GLU A 728 -33.79 -43.26 46.38
C GLU A 728 -34.33 -44.00 45.15
N ASN A 729 -35.24 -43.37 44.41
CA ASN A 729 -35.80 -43.90 43.18
C ASN A 729 -35.58 -42.90 42.03
N VAL A 730 -34.62 -43.21 41.15
CA VAL A 730 -34.28 -42.45 39.93
C VAL A 730 -34.52 -40.93 40.05
N ARG A 731 -33.60 -40.24 40.73
CA ARG A 731 -33.61 -38.78 40.98
C ARG A 731 -34.79 -38.22 41.80
N GLN A 732 -35.64 -39.07 42.40
CA GLN A 732 -36.71 -38.67 43.30
C GLN A 732 -36.73 -39.52 44.58
N CYS A 733 -37.20 -38.94 45.67
CA CYS A 733 -37.50 -39.68 46.89
C CYS A 733 -38.90 -40.29 46.79
N SER A 734 -38.97 -41.61 46.67
CA SER A 734 -40.24 -42.35 46.64
C SER A 734 -40.60 -42.87 48.02
N LYS A 735 -41.88 -42.81 48.37
CA LYS A 735 -42.37 -43.28 49.68
C LYS A 735 -42.24 -44.80 49.79
N CYS A 736 -41.75 -45.29 50.92
CA CYS A 736 -41.75 -46.72 51.24
C CYS A 736 -43.20 -47.26 51.26
N LYS A 737 -43.38 -48.50 50.81
CA LYS A 737 -44.60 -49.29 51.03
C LYS A 737 -44.69 -49.71 52.50
N ASP A 738 -45.87 -50.13 52.94
CA ASP A 738 -46.07 -50.56 54.33
C ASP A 738 -45.09 -51.68 54.72
N GLY A 739 -44.40 -51.52 55.85
CA GLY A 739 -43.26 -52.36 56.27
C GLY A 739 -43.52 -53.87 56.35
N ASN A 740 -44.79 -54.30 56.39
CA ASN A 740 -45.20 -55.70 56.38
C ASN A 740 -45.19 -56.35 54.97
N THR A 741 -44.79 -55.61 53.93
CA THR A 741 -44.85 -56.10 52.53
C THR A 741 -43.50 -56.53 51.95
N TYR A 742 -42.39 -56.26 52.64
CA TYR A 742 -41.04 -56.58 52.16
C TYR A 742 -40.62 -58.00 52.55
N LYS A 743 -40.07 -58.76 51.59
CA LYS A 743 -39.47 -60.08 51.84
C LYS A 743 -38.02 -59.90 52.30
N THR A 744 -37.72 -60.26 53.55
CA THR A 744 -36.35 -60.27 54.09
C THR A 744 -35.77 -61.69 54.12
N PRO A 745 -34.47 -61.91 53.82
CA PRO A 745 -33.45 -60.90 53.51
C PRO A 745 -33.62 -60.30 52.11
N CYS A 746 -33.38 -58.98 52.00
CA CYS A 746 -33.48 -58.25 50.74
C CYS A 746 -32.40 -58.69 49.74
N TYR A 747 -32.72 -58.63 48.44
CA TYR A 747 -31.72 -58.77 47.38
C TYR A 747 -30.80 -57.54 47.36
N SER A 748 -29.53 -57.71 46.98
CA SER A 748 -28.51 -56.66 47.04
C SER A 748 -28.79 -55.43 46.15
N ASP A 749 -29.63 -55.59 45.13
CA ASP A 749 -30.02 -54.58 44.16
C ASP A 749 -31.41 -53.96 44.45
N ASP A 750 -32.16 -54.48 45.42
CA ASP A 750 -33.46 -53.96 45.83
C ASP A 750 -33.29 -52.76 46.78
N LYS A 751 -33.04 -51.58 46.20
CA LYS A 751 -32.82 -50.33 46.95
C LYS A 751 -33.99 -49.95 47.86
N GLU A 752 -35.22 -50.29 47.47
CA GLU A 752 -36.43 -50.04 48.26
C GLU A 752 -36.42 -50.93 49.51
N CYS A 753 -36.26 -52.25 49.35
CA CYS A 753 -36.21 -53.18 50.48
C CYS A 753 -35.04 -52.90 51.42
N ASN A 754 -33.83 -52.68 50.88
CA ASN A 754 -32.63 -52.45 51.69
C ASN A 754 -32.72 -51.20 52.58
N LYS A 755 -33.53 -50.20 52.19
CA LYS A 755 -33.70 -48.97 52.95
C LYS A 755 -34.98 -48.93 53.79
N CYS A 756 -36.04 -49.60 53.35
CA CYS A 756 -37.36 -49.56 54.00
C CYS A 756 -37.68 -50.77 54.89
N ALA A 757 -36.90 -51.86 54.84
CA ALA A 757 -37.18 -53.09 55.59
C ALA A 757 -36.61 -53.12 57.03
N THR A 758 -35.87 -52.10 57.47
CA THR A 758 -35.40 -52.00 58.85
C THR A 758 -36.52 -51.46 59.77
N PRO A 759 -36.74 -52.02 60.98
CA PRO A 759 -37.77 -51.52 61.88
C PRO A 759 -37.42 -50.10 62.31
N SER A 760 -38.38 -49.19 62.25
CA SER A 760 -38.29 -47.86 62.84
C SER A 760 -37.96 -47.98 64.34
N GLN A 761 -36.72 -47.74 64.73
CA GLN A 761 -36.40 -47.51 66.14
C GLN A 761 -36.74 -46.07 66.49
N ASP A 762 -37.72 -45.98 67.37
CA ASP A 762 -38.12 -44.80 68.12
C ASP A 762 -36.93 -44.01 68.68
N ALA A 763 -37.13 -42.69 68.70
CA ALA A 763 -36.33 -41.71 69.40
C ALA A 763 -36.15 -42.08 70.88
N SER A 764 -34.90 -42.21 71.34
CA SER A 764 -34.44 -41.85 72.69
C SER A 764 -33.05 -42.45 72.97
N LEU A 765 -31.99 -41.79 72.51
CA LEU A 765 -30.71 -41.76 73.25
C LEU A 765 -29.95 -40.48 72.90
N LEU A 766 -30.48 -39.39 73.44
CA LEU A 766 -29.82 -38.09 73.50
C LEU A 766 -28.69 -38.13 74.56
N LEU A 767 -27.78 -37.17 74.40
CA LEU A 767 -27.15 -36.43 75.50
C LEU A 767 -26.23 -37.24 76.43
N GLU A 768 -24.93 -37.31 76.12
CA GLU A 768 -23.87 -37.38 77.16
C GLU A 768 -22.46 -37.04 76.60
N ILE A 769 -22.19 -37.10 75.28
CA ILE A 769 -20.78 -37.02 74.81
C ILE A 769 -20.34 -35.62 74.33
N SER A 770 -21.26 -34.70 74.02
CA SER A 770 -20.89 -33.39 73.44
C SER A 770 -20.69 -32.25 74.46
N ILE A 771 -21.02 -32.43 75.75
CA ILE A 771 -20.82 -31.38 76.77
C ILE A 771 -19.38 -31.39 77.33
N VAL A 772 -18.66 -32.51 77.25
CA VAL A 772 -17.26 -32.60 77.72
C VAL A 772 -16.29 -31.88 76.77
N PHE A 773 -16.58 -31.84 75.47
CA PHE A 773 -15.68 -31.21 74.49
C PHE A 773 -15.78 -29.68 74.44
N LEU A 774 -16.89 -29.08 74.88
CA LEU A 774 -17.07 -27.63 74.88
C LEU A 774 -16.51 -26.92 76.13
N LEU A 775 -16.19 -27.66 77.21
CA LEU A 775 -15.58 -27.09 78.41
C LEU A 775 -14.03 -27.13 78.43
N LEU A 776 -13.38 -27.80 77.46
CA LEU A 776 -11.91 -27.84 77.36
C LEU A 776 -11.29 -26.77 76.47
N PHE A 777 -12.09 -25.96 75.75
CA PHE A 777 -11.57 -24.88 74.89
C PHE A 777 -11.57 -23.48 75.54
N PHE A 778 -11.92 -23.35 76.83
CA PHE A 778 -11.81 -22.08 77.57
C PHE A 778 -10.59 -21.97 78.49
N ILE A 779 -9.63 -22.90 78.40
CA ILE A 779 -8.31 -22.73 79.03
C ILE A 779 -7.25 -23.22 78.02
N PHE A 780 -6.85 -22.35 77.09
CA PHE A 780 -5.47 -22.01 76.72
C PHE A 780 -5.43 -21.11 75.49
#